data_AF-A0A920QWL0-F1
#
_entry.id   AF-A0A920QWL0-F1
#
_cell.length_a   1.000
_cell.length_b   1.000
_cell.length_c   1.000
_cell.angle_alpha   90.00
_cell.angle_beta   90.00
_cell.angle_gamma   90.00
#
_symmetry.space_group_name_H-M   'P 1'
#
loop_
_entity.id
_entity.type
_entity.pdbx_description
1 polymer ?
#
loop_
_entity_poly.entity_id
_entity_poly.type
_entity_poly.pdbx_seq_one_letter_code
_entity_poly.pdbx_strand_id
1 'polypeptide(L)'
;MGGPITMRRILFGAASVAIAWASGAIAQGIDLDSDDIGGIVSSENGAEAGVWVIAETDDFQTRYAKIVVTDDEGRYVVPDLPDAEYRLWVRGYGLADSEQVAANPGDNVNLTAIVAPSAAVAAEVYPAISWYSMMNLPDESEVSFLRGGLNEYISAMTNQTCVGCHQLGQLSTRTFPDAFSDIENSQQRWMRRVQSGQAAHQMIEPLAARLRGVPFKYLADWTDRIEAGELPEFIPERPQGLERNIVATVRDWGDPKSYLHDLISTDRRDPTVNAYGKIYGAPELSTDDLPILDPMANTDTTFHAPVRDENTPTTYSDPIGAASAYWGEERIWDSKANAHNPMFDQDGRVWYTARIRGPDNPDYCREGSDHPSAKLTATNRAGRHLSVYEPETGEYHFVDICFSTHHLMFAEDENNTLWTSGGGEVIGWLDSNLFMETKDAARAQGWTAAILDTNGNGQRDEGYADISEPVDPARDKRINPRFYAVMPNPADGSVWGSTSFEFPGRLVRLNPGANPPATALAEQYNIPLPGFASRGADIDRNGVIWTSLGSGHLGEFDRSKCEGPLNGPEATGDHCPEGWTFHRYPGPGFPQRPDFSVEASYYSWVDQRNSAGLGENVPISTANLYDGVHALVDDEWVTMRIPYPLGFYSKGFDGRIDDPNAGWKGRGLWVSEGDRTPWLMERAV
;
A
#
# COMPACT_ATOMS: atom_id res chain seq x y z
N MET A 1 -10.48 -40.18 91.92
CA MET A 1 -9.82 -38.88 91.66
C MET A 1 -8.67 -39.11 90.70
N GLY A 2 -8.64 -38.36 89.60
CA GLY A 2 -7.43 -38.05 88.80
C GLY A 2 -6.67 -39.19 88.11
N GLY A 3 -6.83 -39.28 86.78
CA GLY A 3 -5.80 -39.67 85.80
C GLY A 3 -5.36 -41.14 85.75
N PRO A 4 -5.06 -41.68 84.56
CA PRO A 4 -3.82 -41.29 83.89
C PRO A 4 -3.92 -41.13 82.37
N ILE A 5 -2.96 -40.37 81.82
CA ILE A 5 -2.67 -40.25 80.40
C ILE A 5 -1.51 -41.20 80.08
N THR A 6 -1.66 -42.01 79.04
CA THR A 6 -0.51 -42.63 78.36
C THR A 6 -0.76 -42.70 76.85
N MET A 7 0.19 -42.12 76.12
CA MET A 7 0.38 -42.18 74.66
C MET A 7 0.27 -43.60 74.12
N ARG A 8 -0.43 -43.76 72.99
CA ARG A 8 -0.22 -44.86 72.04
C ARG A 8 -0.09 -44.31 70.62
N ARG A 9 1.06 -44.61 70.01
CA ARG A 9 1.35 -44.45 68.58
C ARG A 9 0.32 -45.22 67.75
N ILE A 10 -0.24 -44.59 66.72
CA ILE A 10 -0.99 -45.25 65.66
C ILE A 10 -0.10 -45.29 64.42
N LEU A 11 0.12 -46.51 63.91
CA LEU A 11 0.79 -46.79 62.65
C LEU A 11 -0.18 -46.71 61.48
N PHE A 12 0.38 -46.31 60.36
CA PHE A 12 -0.14 -46.12 59.01
C PHE A 12 -1.05 -47.23 58.45
N GLY A 13 -2.05 -46.80 57.69
CA GLY A 13 -2.70 -47.57 56.62
C GLY A 13 -3.03 -46.64 55.46
N ALA A 14 -2.30 -46.76 54.36
CA ALA A 14 -2.48 -45.98 53.14
C ALA A 14 -3.68 -46.50 52.33
N ALA A 15 -4.54 -45.58 51.87
CA ALA A 15 -5.51 -45.84 50.81
C ALA A 15 -5.42 -44.68 49.81
N SER A 16 -4.78 -44.97 48.68
CA SER A 16 -4.67 -44.07 47.53
C SER A 16 -6.00 -44.03 46.79
N VAL A 17 -6.71 -42.90 46.87
CA VAL A 17 -7.88 -42.63 46.01
C VAL A 17 -7.38 -41.86 44.80
N ALA A 18 -7.33 -42.53 43.64
CA ALA A 18 -7.15 -41.87 42.37
C ALA A 18 -8.49 -41.20 41.98
N ILE A 19 -8.57 -39.88 42.15
CA ILE A 19 -9.64 -39.07 41.58
C ILE A 19 -9.21 -38.77 40.15
N ALA A 20 -9.81 -39.47 39.20
CA ALA A 20 -9.77 -39.09 37.79
C ALA A 20 -10.58 -37.79 37.64
N TRP A 21 -9.88 -36.67 37.47
CA TRP A 21 -10.50 -35.43 37.00
C TRP A 21 -10.79 -35.60 35.51
N ALA A 22 -11.98 -36.10 35.18
CA ALA A 22 -12.54 -35.91 33.85
C ALA A 22 -13.03 -34.46 33.77
N SER A 23 -12.13 -33.55 33.38
CA SER A 23 -12.51 -32.21 32.92
C SER A 23 -13.10 -32.35 31.52
N GLY A 24 -14.38 -32.75 31.46
CA GLY A 24 -15.20 -32.48 30.29
C GLY A 24 -15.47 -30.99 30.28
N ALA A 25 -14.70 -30.24 29.49
CA ALA A 25 -15.08 -28.89 29.12
C ALA A 25 -16.40 -29.01 28.34
N ILE A 26 -17.49 -28.57 28.94
CA ILE A 26 -18.73 -28.31 28.20
C ILE A 26 -18.37 -27.12 27.30
N ALA A 27 -18.21 -27.38 26.01
CA ALA A 27 -18.10 -26.31 25.02
C ALA A 27 -19.30 -25.38 25.21
N GLN A 28 -19.04 -24.13 25.61
CA GLN A 28 -20.06 -23.10 25.44
C GLN A 28 -20.39 -23.07 23.94
N GLY A 29 -21.68 -23.22 23.61
CA GLY A 29 -22.12 -23.17 22.22
C GLY A 29 -21.67 -21.86 21.60
N ILE A 30 -21.07 -21.94 20.42
CA ILE A 30 -20.79 -20.77 19.59
C ILE A 30 -22.15 -20.24 19.15
N ASP A 31 -22.42 -18.96 19.41
CA ASP A 31 -23.64 -18.29 18.96
C ASP A 31 -23.50 -18.05 17.46
N LEU A 32 -24.43 -18.63 16.69
CA LEU A 32 -24.47 -18.56 15.23
C LEU A 32 -25.88 -18.16 14.83
N ASP A 33 -25.99 -17.24 13.86
CA ASP A 33 -27.23 -17.08 13.12
C ASP A 33 -27.26 -17.98 11.87
N SER A 34 -28.25 -17.80 11.01
CA SER A 34 -28.51 -18.70 9.87
C SER A 34 -27.50 -18.57 8.73
N ASP A 35 -26.76 -17.47 8.69
CA ASP A 35 -25.81 -17.13 7.64
C ASP A 35 -24.35 -17.18 8.12
N ASP A 36 -24.12 -17.66 9.34
CA ASP A 36 -22.80 -17.90 9.90
C ASP A 36 -22.33 -19.35 9.71
N ILE A 37 -21.02 -19.57 9.56
CA ILE A 37 -20.39 -20.88 9.80
C ILE A 37 -19.49 -20.76 11.03
N GLY A 38 -19.58 -21.68 11.99
CA GLY A 38 -18.71 -21.64 13.17
C GLY A 38 -18.23 -22.99 13.65
N GLY A 39 -17.27 -23.00 14.55
CA GLY A 39 -16.73 -24.23 15.12
C GLY A 39 -15.45 -24.01 15.92
N ILE A 40 -14.78 -25.12 16.22
CA ILE A 40 -13.50 -25.13 16.92
C ILE A 40 -12.42 -25.72 16.01
N VAL A 41 -11.26 -25.06 15.98
CA VAL A 41 -10.04 -25.59 15.38
C VAL A 41 -9.16 -26.20 16.46
N SER A 42 -8.73 -27.45 16.23
CA SER A 42 -7.78 -28.13 17.11
C SER A 42 -6.77 -28.95 16.33
N SER A 43 -5.62 -29.22 16.93
CA SER A 43 -4.57 -30.11 16.41
C SER A 43 -4.22 -31.18 17.45
N GLU A 44 -3.17 -31.96 17.19
CA GLU A 44 -2.57 -32.86 18.19
C GLU A 44 -2.07 -32.13 19.46
N ASN A 45 -1.87 -30.81 19.39
CA ASN A 45 -1.46 -29.97 20.52
C ASN A 45 -2.65 -29.37 21.31
N GLY A 46 -3.88 -29.62 20.90
CA GLY A 46 -5.09 -29.03 21.50
C GLY A 46 -5.69 -27.93 20.66
N ALA A 47 -6.38 -26.96 21.27
CA ALA A 47 -6.99 -25.84 20.57
C ALA A 47 -5.93 -24.95 19.89
N GLU A 48 -6.20 -24.54 18.65
CA GLU A 48 -5.27 -23.69 17.89
C GLU A 48 -5.75 -22.24 17.90
N ALA A 49 -5.03 -21.39 18.65
CA ALA A 49 -5.30 -19.96 18.72
C ALA A 49 -4.56 -19.19 17.62
N GLY A 50 -5.19 -18.10 17.12
CA GLY A 50 -4.57 -17.23 16.13
C GLY A 50 -4.31 -17.92 14.78
N VAL A 51 -5.15 -18.88 14.38
CA VAL A 51 -5.08 -19.49 13.05
C VAL A 51 -6.23 -19.01 12.20
N TRP A 52 -6.03 -18.99 10.89
CA TRP A 52 -7.02 -18.52 9.94
C TRP A 52 -7.94 -19.65 9.52
N VAL A 53 -9.24 -19.39 9.58
CA VAL A 53 -10.27 -20.24 8.97
C VAL A 53 -10.75 -19.56 7.70
N ILE A 54 -10.69 -20.28 6.60
CA ILE A 54 -10.95 -19.77 5.25
C ILE A 54 -12.15 -20.50 4.68
N ALA A 55 -13.22 -19.77 4.40
CA ALA A 55 -14.39 -20.24 3.66
C ALA A 55 -14.30 -19.73 2.22
N GLU A 56 -14.06 -20.60 1.25
CA GLU A 56 -13.92 -20.27 -0.17
C GLU A 56 -15.07 -20.84 -1.00
N THR A 57 -15.53 -20.09 -2.01
CA THR A 57 -16.48 -20.57 -3.02
C THR A 57 -16.18 -19.95 -4.39
N ASP A 58 -16.52 -20.70 -5.43
CA ASP A 58 -16.46 -20.31 -6.84
C ASP A 58 -17.88 -20.18 -7.44
N ASP A 59 -18.93 -20.18 -6.60
CA ASP A 59 -20.34 -20.16 -7.04
C ASP A 59 -20.81 -18.78 -7.54
N PHE A 60 -20.04 -17.72 -7.27
CA PHE A 60 -20.30 -16.36 -7.74
C PHE A 60 -19.53 -16.03 -9.02
N GLN A 61 -19.86 -14.91 -9.66
CA GLN A 61 -19.12 -14.43 -10.83
C GLN A 61 -17.66 -14.10 -10.46
N THR A 62 -17.46 -13.46 -9.31
CA THR A 62 -16.14 -13.22 -8.73
C THR A 62 -15.82 -14.35 -7.75
N ARG A 63 -14.63 -14.98 -7.85
CA ARG A 63 -14.15 -15.89 -6.80
C ARG A 63 -14.30 -15.20 -5.44
N TYR A 64 -14.73 -15.93 -4.43
CA TYR A 64 -14.99 -15.37 -3.10
C TYR A 64 -14.31 -16.20 -2.01
N ALA A 65 -13.65 -15.53 -1.08
CA ALA A 65 -13.25 -16.13 0.19
C ALA A 65 -13.56 -15.19 1.35
N LYS A 66 -14.05 -15.73 2.48
CA LYS A 66 -14.12 -15.01 3.76
C LYS A 66 -13.21 -15.70 4.77
N ILE A 67 -12.39 -14.89 5.45
CA ILE A 67 -11.30 -15.35 6.32
C ILE A 67 -11.47 -14.71 7.68
N VAL A 68 -11.39 -15.54 8.73
CA VAL A 68 -11.47 -15.13 10.14
C VAL A 68 -10.36 -15.77 10.94
N VAL A 69 -10.17 -15.32 12.17
CA VAL A 69 -9.12 -15.81 13.06
C VAL A 69 -9.73 -16.48 14.30
N THR A 70 -9.12 -17.57 14.75
CA THR A 70 -9.53 -18.26 15.97
C THR A 70 -9.12 -17.53 17.25
N ASP A 71 -9.95 -17.63 18.29
CA ASP A 71 -9.63 -17.14 19.63
C ASP A 71 -8.72 -18.10 20.43
N ASP A 72 -8.49 -17.81 21.72
CA ASP A 72 -7.63 -18.62 22.60
C ASP A 72 -8.13 -20.07 22.81
N GLU A 73 -9.42 -20.32 22.60
CA GLU A 73 -10.03 -21.65 22.70
C GLU A 73 -10.17 -22.32 21.33
N GLY A 74 -9.60 -21.73 20.27
CA GLY A 74 -9.69 -22.22 18.90
C GLY A 74 -11.06 -21.98 18.26
N ARG A 75 -11.94 -21.18 18.87
CA ARG A 75 -13.30 -20.93 18.35
C ARG A 75 -13.25 -19.92 17.23
N TYR A 76 -14.11 -20.09 16.23
CA TYR A 76 -14.28 -19.14 15.13
C TYR A 76 -15.75 -19.01 14.71
N VAL A 77 -16.06 -17.87 14.09
CA VAL A 77 -17.30 -17.60 13.36
C VAL A 77 -16.90 -16.92 12.06
N VAL A 78 -17.32 -17.47 10.92
CA VAL A 78 -17.27 -16.83 9.60
C VAL A 78 -18.65 -16.19 9.37
N PRO A 79 -18.78 -14.87 9.53
CA PRO A 79 -20.09 -14.26 9.63
C PRO A 79 -20.68 -13.86 8.27
N ASP A 80 -21.99 -13.67 8.20
CA ASP A 80 -22.73 -13.05 7.08
C ASP A 80 -22.30 -13.61 5.71
N LEU A 81 -22.35 -14.94 5.54
CA LEU A 81 -22.02 -15.60 4.29
C LEU A 81 -23.24 -15.57 3.33
N PRO A 82 -23.07 -15.08 2.09
CA PRO A 82 -24.09 -15.26 1.06
C PRO A 82 -24.41 -16.75 0.82
N ASP A 83 -25.61 -17.04 0.36
CA ASP A 83 -26.05 -18.42 0.08
C ASP A 83 -25.22 -19.04 -1.07
N ALA A 84 -24.38 -20.02 -0.75
CA ALA A 84 -23.51 -20.78 -1.64
C ALA A 84 -22.95 -22.02 -0.91
N GLU A 85 -22.35 -22.95 -1.67
CA GLU A 85 -21.56 -24.03 -1.08
C GLU A 85 -20.13 -23.56 -0.84
N TYR A 86 -19.60 -23.79 0.37
CA TYR A 86 -18.25 -23.36 0.76
C TYR A 86 -17.31 -24.54 1.00
N ARG A 87 -16.03 -24.32 0.69
CA ARG A 87 -14.90 -25.15 1.11
C ARG A 87 -14.22 -24.46 2.29
N LEU A 88 -14.24 -25.12 3.45
CA LEU A 88 -13.72 -24.61 4.71
C LEU A 88 -12.41 -25.31 5.09
N TRP A 89 -11.38 -24.56 5.45
CA TRP A 89 -10.06 -25.09 5.83
C TRP A 89 -9.28 -24.13 6.71
N VAL A 90 -8.14 -24.60 7.24
CA VAL A 90 -7.31 -23.90 8.21
C VAL A 90 -5.91 -23.66 7.67
N ARG A 91 -5.41 -22.44 7.89
CA ARG A 91 -4.00 -22.05 7.71
C ARG A 91 -3.47 -21.42 9.00
N GLY A 92 -2.20 -21.62 9.30
CA GLY A 92 -1.55 -20.90 10.40
C GLY A 92 -0.04 -21.12 10.43
N TYR A 93 0.70 -20.19 11.03
CA TYR A 93 2.14 -20.38 11.18
C TYR A 93 2.46 -21.54 12.12
N GLY A 94 3.45 -22.34 11.73
CA GLY A 94 3.78 -23.60 12.37
C GLY A 94 2.89 -24.78 11.97
N LEU A 95 1.94 -24.57 11.06
CA LEU A 95 1.01 -25.58 10.55
C LEU A 95 1.24 -25.82 9.05
N ALA A 96 0.80 -26.98 8.58
CA ALA A 96 0.48 -27.19 7.17
C ALA A 96 -0.99 -26.84 6.95
N ASP A 97 -1.35 -26.46 5.72
CA ASP A 97 -2.76 -26.25 5.35
C ASP A 97 -3.56 -27.54 5.61
N SER A 98 -4.75 -27.40 6.20
CA SER A 98 -5.63 -28.55 6.47
C SER A 98 -6.33 -29.05 5.21
N GLU A 99 -6.93 -30.24 5.30
CA GLU A 99 -7.90 -30.69 4.30
C GLU A 99 -9.09 -29.71 4.22
N GLN A 100 -9.67 -29.57 3.04
CA GLN A 100 -10.87 -28.78 2.80
C GLN A 100 -12.14 -29.59 3.06
N VAL A 101 -13.07 -29.00 3.80
CA VAL A 101 -14.34 -29.62 4.19
C VAL A 101 -15.49 -28.82 3.60
N ALA A 102 -16.48 -29.49 3.01
CA ALA A 102 -17.69 -28.83 2.53
C ALA A 102 -18.52 -28.29 3.72
N ALA A 103 -19.01 -27.06 3.61
CA ALA A 103 -19.83 -26.41 4.62
C ALA A 103 -20.83 -25.45 3.96
N ASN A 104 -21.96 -25.22 4.61
CA ASN A 104 -23.00 -24.28 4.20
C ASN A 104 -23.27 -23.28 5.33
N PRO A 105 -23.78 -22.06 5.01
CA PRO A 105 -24.24 -21.14 6.05
C PRO A 105 -25.23 -21.82 7.02
N GLY A 106 -25.04 -21.58 8.32
CA GLY A 106 -25.73 -22.23 9.43
C GLY A 106 -25.05 -23.49 10.00
N ASP A 107 -24.00 -24.01 9.35
CA ASP A 107 -23.30 -25.20 9.81
C ASP A 107 -22.37 -24.95 11.01
N ASN A 108 -22.26 -25.96 11.88
CA ASN A 108 -21.23 -26.02 12.93
C ASN A 108 -20.18 -27.08 12.57
N VAL A 109 -18.97 -26.63 12.23
CA VAL A 109 -17.90 -27.46 11.66
C VAL A 109 -16.63 -27.38 12.51
N ASN A 110 -16.28 -28.48 13.19
CA ASN A 110 -14.97 -28.57 13.83
C ASN A 110 -13.89 -28.94 12.80
N LEU A 111 -12.76 -28.24 12.84
CA LEU A 111 -11.66 -28.43 11.90
C LEU A 111 -10.43 -29.00 12.62
N THR A 112 -9.72 -29.90 11.93
CA THR A 112 -8.46 -30.45 12.42
C THR A 112 -7.30 -29.76 11.70
N ALA A 113 -6.54 -28.95 12.43
CA ALA A 113 -5.30 -28.37 11.95
C ALA A 113 -4.16 -29.40 11.93
N ILE A 114 -3.23 -29.25 10.99
CA ILE A 114 -2.09 -30.15 10.82
C ILE A 114 -0.83 -29.44 11.32
N VAL A 115 -0.23 -29.93 12.41
CA VAL A 115 1.09 -29.45 12.86
C VAL A 115 2.11 -29.74 11.76
N ALA A 116 2.87 -28.72 11.36
CA ALA A 116 3.82 -28.88 10.27
C ALA A 116 4.84 -29.98 10.60
N PRO A 117 5.04 -30.99 9.74
CA PRO A 117 5.94 -32.11 10.02
C PRO A 117 7.43 -31.73 10.00
N SER A 118 7.75 -30.53 9.52
CA SER A 118 9.10 -29.97 9.53
C SER A 118 9.06 -28.43 9.46
N ALA A 119 10.19 -27.79 9.80
CA ALA A 119 10.35 -26.35 9.63
C ALA A 119 10.22 -25.90 8.16
N ALA A 120 10.59 -26.75 7.21
CA ALA A 120 10.45 -26.45 5.78
C ALA A 120 8.98 -26.32 5.40
N VAL A 121 8.14 -27.26 5.83
CA VAL A 121 6.68 -27.21 5.59
C VAL A 121 6.05 -26.02 6.31
N ALA A 122 6.45 -25.74 7.56
CA ALA A 122 5.95 -24.58 8.29
C ALA A 122 6.26 -23.25 7.56
N ALA A 123 7.42 -23.16 6.91
CA ALA A 123 7.87 -21.95 6.22
C ALA A 123 7.18 -21.71 4.87
N GLU A 124 6.47 -22.71 4.30
CA GLU A 124 5.74 -22.56 3.03
C GLU A 124 4.66 -21.49 3.11
N VAL A 125 4.04 -21.32 4.28
CA VAL A 125 2.99 -20.31 4.49
C VAL A 125 3.51 -19.01 5.11
N TYR A 126 4.82 -18.87 5.33
CA TYR A 126 5.39 -17.64 5.88
C TYR A 126 5.30 -16.49 4.87
N PRO A 127 5.04 -15.25 5.35
CA PRO A 127 4.93 -14.10 4.48
C PRO A 127 6.29 -13.79 3.83
N ALA A 128 6.26 -13.08 2.71
CA ALA A 128 7.44 -12.81 1.91
C ALA A 128 8.57 -12.14 2.69
N ILE A 129 8.25 -11.34 3.72
CA ILE A 129 9.23 -10.70 4.60
C ILE A 129 10.18 -11.71 5.27
N SER A 130 9.70 -12.90 5.66
CA SER A 130 10.53 -13.95 6.27
C SER A 130 11.62 -14.41 5.32
N TRP A 131 11.28 -14.57 4.04
CA TRP A 131 12.20 -15.03 3.02
C TRP A 131 13.13 -13.91 2.55
N TYR A 132 12.60 -12.71 2.30
CA TYR A 132 13.39 -11.60 1.77
C TYR A 132 14.41 -11.07 2.78
N SER A 133 14.12 -11.11 4.08
CA SER A 133 15.05 -10.70 5.12
C SER A 133 16.31 -11.56 5.22
N MET A 134 16.36 -12.73 4.57
CA MET A 134 17.56 -13.58 4.52
C MET A 134 18.64 -13.04 3.59
N MET A 135 18.28 -12.13 2.66
CA MET A 135 19.19 -11.60 1.67
C MET A 135 20.34 -10.83 2.33
N ASN A 136 21.58 -11.20 1.98
CA ASN A 136 22.75 -10.44 2.40
C ASN A 136 22.81 -9.07 1.69
N LEU A 137 23.43 -8.10 2.34
CA LEU A 137 23.68 -6.77 1.80
C LEU A 137 25.13 -6.60 1.30
N PRO A 138 25.38 -5.69 0.34
CA PRO A 138 26.73 -5.34 -0.07
C PRO A 138 27.53 -4.66 1.03
N ASP A 139 28.85 -4.82 0.95
CA ASP A 139 29.76 -4.05 1.79
C ASP A 139 29.74 -2.58 1.35
N GLU A 140 29.99 -1.65 2.29
CA GLU A 140 30.03 -0.20 1.99
C GLU A 140 31.00 0.14 0.84
N SER A 141 32.09 -0.62 0.69
CA SER A 141 33.04 -0.41 -0.41
C SER A 141 32.44 -0.69 -1.80
N GLU A 142 31.54 -1.67 -1.91
CA GLU A 142 30.88 -2.05 -3.17
C GLU A 142 29.86 -1.00 -3.61
N VAL A 143 29.32 -0.21 -2.67
CA VAL A 143 28.32 0.84 -2.91
C VAL A 143 28.84 2.26 -2.67
N SER A 144 30.14 2.44 -2.44
CA SER A 144 30.80 3.72 -2.15
C SER A 144 30.65 4.78 -3.25
N PHE A 145 30.22 4.38 -4.44
CA PHE A 145 29.90 5.27 -5.55
C PHE A 145 28.52 5.93 -5.44
N LEU A 146 27.64 5.41 -4.57
CA LEU A 146 26.35 6.01 -4.23
C LEU A 146 26.56 7.06 -3.14
N ARG A 147 25.89 8.21 -3.27
CA ARG A 147 26.05 9.30 -2.30
C ARG A 147 25.54 8.90 -0.91
N GLY A 148 24.46 8.12 -0.86
CA GLY A 148 23.91 7.58 0.38
C GLY A 148 24.49 6.23 0.80
N GLY A 149 25.53 5.73 0.12
CA GLY A 149 26.15 4.43 0.42
C GLY A 149 25.14 3.29 0.48
N LEU A 150 25.26 2.44 1.50
CA LEU A 150 24.35 1.32 1.70
C LEU A 150 22.87 1.73 1.88
N ASN A 151 22.57 2.88 2.49
CA ASN A 151 21.18 3.33 2.64
C ASN A 151 20.52 3.65 1.30
N GLU A 152 21.27 4.22 0.35
CA GLU A 152 20.77 4.47 -1.00
C GLU A 152 20.61 3.17 -1.80
N TYR A 153 21.48 2.17 -1.57
CA TYR A 153 21.29 0.83 -2.12
C TYR A 153 20.00 0.18 -1.60
N ILE A 154 19.78 0.19 -0.27
CA ILE A 154 18.58 -0.37 0.35
C ILE A 154 17.33 0.34 -0.18
N SER A 155 17.35 1.67 -0.25
CA SER A 155 16.28 2.49 -0.82
C SER A 155 15.79 2.00 -2.18
N ALA A 156 16.71 1.64 -3.08
CA ALA A 156 16.37 1.11 -4.40
C ALA A 156 15.81 -0.33 -4.30
N MET A 157 16.46 -1.20 -3.53
CA MET A 157 16.03 -2.59 -3.39
C MET A 157 14.67 -2.76 -2.70
N THR A 158 14.32 -1.87 -1.78
CA THR A 158 13.04 -1.86 -1.08
C THR A 158 12.04 -0.96 -1.82
N ASN A 159 11.83 0.25 -1.33
CA ASN A 159 10.62 1.01 -1.60
C ASN A 159 10.66 1.84 -2.89
N GLN A 160 11.83 2.16 -3.45
CA GLN A 160 11.89 3.05 -4.63
C GLN A 160 11.87 2.33 -5.98
N THR A 161 12.24 1.06 -6.08
CA THR A 161 12.21 0.36 -7.38
C THR A 161 11.65 -1.06 -7.30
N CYS A 162 12.37 -2.01 -6.68
CA CYS A 162 12.04 -3.44 -6.79
C CYS A 162 10.78 -3.82 -6.02
N VAL A 163 10.86 -3.89 -4.68
CA VAL A 163 9.67 -4.16 -3.84
C VAL A 163 8.59 -3.10 -4.08
N GLY A 164 8.99 -1.92 -4.55
CA GLY A 164 8.11 -0.89 -5.00
C GLY A 164 7.17 -1.19 -6.17
N CYS A 165 7.27 -2.34 -6.86
CA CYS A 165 6.37 -2.70 -7.97
C CYS A 165 5.68 -4.06 -7.80
N HIS A 166 6.35 -5.00 -7.10
CA HIS A 166 5.90 -6.36 -6.86
C HIS A 166 6.54 -6.87 -5.57
N GLN A 167 6.01 -7.93 -4.98
CA GLN A 167 6.59 -8.51 -3.77
C GLN A 167 7.95 -9.18 -4.05
N LEU A 168 8.87 -9.18 -3.08
CA LEU A 168 10.05 -10.06 -3.06
C LEU A 168 9.99 -10.94 -1.83
N GLY A 169 10.23 -12.24 -2.00
CA GLY A 169 10.13 -13.26 -0.95
C GLY A 169 9.07 -14.32 -1.21
N GLN A 170 8.08 -14.04 -2.07
CA GLN A 170 7.17 -15.05 -2.61
C GLN A 170 7.93 -16.11 -3.42
N LEU A 171 7.41 -17.34 -3.48
CA LEU A 171 7.96 -18.54 -4.10
C LEU A 171 8.57 -18.25 -5.48
N SER A 172 7.83 -17.55 -6.34
CA SER A 172 8.26 -17.23 -7.70
C SER A 172 9.50 -16.33 -7.77
N THR A 173 9.77 -15.55 -6.72
CA THR A 173 10.92 -14.65 -6.63
C THR A 173 12.10 -15.30 -5.91
N ARG A 174 11.86 -16.19 -4.95
CA ARG A 174 12.91 -16.96 -4.24
C ARG A 174 13.36 -18.25 -4.94
N THR A 175 12.69 -18.62 -6.03
CA THR A 175 13.08 -19.73 -6.92
C THR A 175 13.28 -19.23 -8.35
N PHE A 176 13.64 -20.11 -9.30
CA PHE A 176 13.68 -19.80 -10.74
C PHE A 176 12.69 -20.65 -11.52
N PRO A 177 12.02 -20.11 -12.55
CA PRO A 177 11.19 -20.90 -13.44
C PRO A 177 12.06 -21.85 -14.29
N ASP A 178 11.50 -23.01 -14.65
CA ASP A 178 12.14 -24.02 -15.49
C ASP A 178 12.65 -23.45 -16.83
N ALA A 179 12.01 -22.40 -17.36
CA ALA A 179 12.44 -21.70 -18.57
C ALA A 179 13.88 -21.15 -18.48
N PHE A 180 14.47 -21.04 -17.28
CA PHE A 180 15.84 -20.57 -17.06
C PHE A 180 16.80 -21.70 -16.67
N SER A 181 16.39 -22.98 -16.75
CA SER A 181 17.21 -24.13 -16.34
C SER A 181 18.52 -24.28 -17.11
N ASP A 182 18.57 -23.83 -18.36
CA ASP A 182 19.75 -23.93 -19.23
C ASP A 182 20.82 -22.87 -18.92
N ILE A 183 20.54 -21.96 -17.97
CA ILE A 183 21.48 -20.93 -17.53
C ILE A 183 22.15 -21.40 -16.24
N GLU A 184 23.40 -21.83 -16.34
CA GLU A 184 24.14 -22.45 -15.22
C GLU A 184 24.35 -21.51 -14.02
N ASN A 185 24.45 -20.20 -14.25
CA ASN A 185 24.82 -19.22 -13.23
C ASN A 185 23.61 -18.43 -12.72
N SER A 186 23.36 -18.44 -11.41
CA SER A 186 22.21 -17.74 -10.81
C SER A 186 22.22 -16.21 -10.95
N GLN A 187 23.39 -15.57 -11.02
CA GLN A 187 23.46 -14.13 -11.33
C GLN A 187 22.96 -13.87 -12.76
N GLN A 188 23.33 -14.73 -13.71
CA GLN A 188 22.83 -14.66 -15.09
C GLN A 188 21.32 -14.98 -15.16
N ARG A 189 20.82 -15.93 -14.35
CA ARG A 189 19.38 -16.20 -14.22
C ARG A 189 18.62 -14.96 -13.73
N TRP A 190 19.13 -14.24 -12.73
CA TRP A 190 18.54 -12.99 -12.26
C TRP A 190 18.59 -11.87 -13.30
N MET A 191 19.71 -11.69 -14.00
CA MET A 191 19.83 -10.72 -15.10
C MET A 191 18.81 -11.04 -16.21
N ARG A 192 18.62 -12.31 -16.54
CA ARG A 192 17.64 -12.75 -17.54
C ARG A 192 16.21 -12.54 -17.07
N ARG A 193 15.91 -12.77 -15.78
CA ARG A 193 14.59 -12.55 -15.19
C ARG A 193 14.15 -11.10 -15.37
N VAL A 194 14.99 -10.14 -14.98
CA VAL A 194 14.64 -8.70 -15.05
C VAL A 194 14.61 -8.14 -16.47
N GLN A 195 15.01 -8.92 -17.48
CA GLN A 195 14.84 -8.59 -18.89
C GLN A 195 13.46 -8.96 -19.45
N SER A 196 12.59 -9.59 -18.66
CA SER A 196 11.35 -10.18 -19.18
C SER A 196 10.24 -9.14 -19.42
N GLY A 197 9.57 -9.23 -20.57
CA GLY A 197 8.33 -8.51 -20.88
C GLY A 197 8.50 -7.00 -21.15
N GLN A 198 7.37 -6.29 -21.14
CA GLN A 198 7.28 -4.84 -21.41
C GLN A 198 7.91 -3.98 -20.29
N ALA A 199 7.95 -4.50 -19.05
CA ALA A 199 8.56 -3.81 -17.90
C ALA A 199 10.09 -3.86 -17.87
N ALA A 200 10.74 -4.60 -18.77
CA ALA A 200 12.17 -4.91 -18.73
C ALA A 200 13.05 -3.67 -18.54
N HIS A 201 12.78 -2.57 -19.26
CA HIS A 201 13.58 -1.36 -19.14
C HIS A 201 13.48 -0.74 -17.74
N GLN A 202 12.28 -0.74 -17.13
CA GLN A 202 12.04 -0.22 -15.78
C GLN A 202 12.70 -1.10 -14.70
N MET A 203 12.84 -2.40 -14.94
CA MET A 203 13.51 -3.32 -14.01
C MET A 203 15.04 -3.32 -14.15
N ILE A 204 15.56 -3.20 -15.37
CA ILE A 204 17.01 -3.27 -15.63
C ILE A 204 17.72 -1.99 -15.18
N GLU A 205 17.16 -0.81 -15.47
CA GLU A 205 17.86 0.47 -15.24
C GLU A 205 18.31 0.64 -13.77
N PRO A 206 17.45 0.42 -12.76
CA PRO A 206 17.88 0.57 -11.37
C PRO A 206 18.99 -0.40 -10.97
N LEU A 207 18.91 -1.65 -11.43
CA LEU A 207 19.85 -2.69 -11.00
C LEU A 207 21.18 -2.59 -11.74
N ALA A 208 21.14 -2.46 -13.07
CA ALA A 208 22.32 -2.52 -13.92
C ALA A 208 22.99 -1.16 -14.10
N ALA A 209 22.23 -0.06 -14.21
CA ALA A 209 22.79 1.28 -14.41
C ALA A 209 23.01 1.99 -13.08
N ARG A 210 21.94 2.24 -12.30
CA ARG A 210 22.03 2.98 -11.03
C ARG A 210 22.88 2.23 -10.00
N LEU A 211 22.63 0.94 -9.78
CA LEU A 211 23.35 0.12 -8.80
C LEU A 211 24.53 -0.68 -9.40
N ARG A 212 24.89 -0.41 -10.66
CA ARG A 212 26.07 -0.99 -11.37
C ARG A 212 26.14 -2.52 -11.33
N GLY A 213 24.99 -3.20 -11.29
CA GLY A 213 24.89 -4.67 -11.27
C GLY A 213 25.21 -5.32 -9.93
N VAL A 214 25.53 -4.55 -8.88
CA VAL A 214 25.82 -5.07 -7.53
C VAL A 214 24.72 -6.02 -7.01
N PRO A 215 23.40 -5.72 -7.18
CA PRO A 215 22.34 -6.57 -6.63
C PRO A 215 22.36 -8.02 -7.12
N PHE A 216 22.80 -8.28 -8.36
CA PHE A 216 22.70 -9.63 -8.96
C PHE A 216 23.49 -10.68 -8.19
N LYS A 217 24.62 -10.29 -7.58
CA LYS A 217 25.42 -11.16 -6.71
C LYS A 217 24.63 -11.61 -5.46
N TYR A 218 23.95 -10.66 -4.82
CA TYR A 218 23.23 -10.88 -3.56
C TYR A 218 21.89 -11.59 -3.77
N LEU A 219 21.19 -11.26 -4.85
CA LEU A 219 20.00 -11.99 -5.26
C LEU A 219 20.31 -13.45 -5.61
N ALA A 220 21.44 -13.70 -6.30
CA ALA A 220 21.90 -15.05 -6.60
C ALA A 220 22.27 -15.85 -5.34
N ASP A 221 23.09 -15.27 -4.44
CA ASP A 221 23.44 -15.88 -3.15
C ASP A 221 22.19 -16.28 -2.36
N TRP A 222 21.21 -15.37 -2.28
CA TRP A 222 19.95 -15.61 -1.60
C TRP A 222 19.16 -16.79 -2.19
N THR A 223 18.99 -16.83 -3.52
CA THR A 223 18.28 -17.95 -4.16
C THR A 223 19.04 -19.27 -4.10
N ASP A 224 20.37 -19.24 -4.19
CA ASP A 224 21.21 -20.44 -4.16
C ASP A 224 21.20 -21.09 -2.77
N ARG A 225 21.20 -20.27 -1.70
CA ARG A 225 21.09 -20.75 -0.32
C ARG A 225 19.71 -21.37 -0.04
N ILE A 226 18.64 -20.76 -0.54
CA ILE A 226 17.28 -21.33 -0.45
C ILE A 226 17.18 -22.64 -1.23
N GLU A 227 17.73 -22.72 -2.44
CA GLU A 227 17.80 -23.95 -3.25
C GLU A 227 18.58 -25.06 -2.50
N ALA A 228 19.61 -24.69 -1.73
CA ALA A 228 20.38 -25.61 -0.88
C ALA A 228 19.66 -26.02 0.43
N GLY A 229 18.43 -25.52 0.67
CA GLY A 229 17.60 -25.88 1.81
C GLY A 229 17.68 -24.95 3.02
N GLU A 230 18.25 -23.74 2.85
CA GLU A 230 18.19 -22.73 3.90
C GLU A 230 16.76 -22.20 4.10
N LEU A 231 16.37 -22.02 5.36
CA LEU A 231 15.04 -21.55 5.76
C LEU A 231 15.13 -20.20 6.48
N PRO A 232 14.04 -19.41 6.50
CA PRO A 232 13.95 -18.18 7.27
C PRO A 232 14.24 -18.40 8.76
N GLU A 233 15.10 -17.56 9.33
CA GLU A 233 15.27 -17.47 10.79
C GLU A 233 14.11 -16.70 11.44
N PHE A 234 13.54 -15.73 10.73
CA PHE A 234 12.38 -14.99 11.20
C PHE A 234 11.10 -15.81 11.04
N ILE A 235 10.59 -16.27 12.18
CA ILE A 235 9.28 -16.94 12.29
C ILE A 235 8.23 -15.86 12.61
N PRO A 236 7.24 -15.67 11.73
CA PRO A 236 6.18 -14.69 11.97
C PRO A 236 5.29 -15.11 13.15
N GLU A 237 4.81 -14.13 13.91
CA GLU A 237 3.84 -14.37 14.97
C GLU A 237 2.44 -14.58 14.38
N ARG A 238 1.65 -15.42 15.05
CA ARG A 238 0.23 -15.57 14.78
C ARG A 238 -0.54 -14.33 15.25
N PRO A 239 -1.69 -13.99 14.62
CA PRO A 239 -2.53 -12.90 15.08
C PRO A 239 -2.90 -12.98 16.56
N GLN A 240 -2.78 -11.86 17.25
CA GLN A 240 -3.06 -11.71 18.68
C GLN A 240 -3.89 -10.45 18.95
N GLY A 241 -4.56 -10.40 20.10
CA GLY A 241 -5.33 -9.22 20.51
C GLY A 241 -6.35 -8.77 19.46
N LEU A 242 -6.28 -7.50 19.06
CA LEU A 242 -7.18 -6.90 18.05
C LEU A 242 -7.06 -7.56 16.68
N GLU A 243 -5.91 -8.11 16.32
CA GLU A 243 -5.68 -8.76 15.02
C GLU A 243 -6.58 -9.99 14.82
N ARG A 244 -7.11 -10.58 15.91
CA ARG A 244 -8.04 -11.70 15.84
C ARG A 244 -9.47 -11.31 15.50
N ASN A 245 -9.80 -10.03 15.59
CA ASN A 245 -11.16 -9.52 15.32
C ASN A 245 -11.38 -9.18 13.84
N ILE A 246 -10.40 -9.46 13.00
CA ILE A 246 -10.40 -9.08 11.59
C ILE A 246 -11.17 -10.13 10.78
N VAL A 247 -12.10 -9.64 9.96
CA VAL A 247 -12.80 -10.43 8.95
C VAL A 247 -12.38 -9.91 7.59
N ALA A 248 -11.69 -10.74 6.81
CA ALA A 248 -11.29 -10.40 5.45
C ALA A 248 -12.23 -11.05 4.44
N THR A 249 -12.68 -10.27 3.44
CA THR A 249 -13.36 -10.81 2.27
C THR A 249 -12.50 -10.56 1.04
N VAL A 250 -12.09 -11.63 0.37
CA VAL A 250 -11.21 -11.59 -0.81
C VAL A 250 -12.04 -11.91 -2.04
N ARG A 251 -11.90 -11.09 -3.09
CA ARG A 251 -12.59 -11.28 -4.37
C ARG A 251 -11.62 -11.15 -5.54
N ASP A 252 -11.71 -12.06 -6.50
CA ASP A 252 -11.03 -11.91 -7.79
C ASP A 252 -11.96 -11.12 -8.73
N TRP A 253 -11.46 -10.07 -9.37
CA TRP A 253 -12.21 -9.20 -10.29
C TRP A 253 -11.28 -8.62 -11.35
N GLY A 254 -11.81 -8.27 -12.52
CA GLY A 254 -11.00 -7.91 -13.70
C GLY A 254 -10.58 -9.13 -14.51
N ASP A 255 -9.30 -9.22 -14.90
CA ASP A 255 -8.78 -10.33 -15.70
C ASP A 255 -7.45 -10.90 -15.19
N PRO A 256 -7.07 -12.15 -15.54
CA PRO A 256 -5.88 -12.79 -14.99
C PRO A 256 -4.52 -12.20 -15.41
N LYS A 257 -4.48 -11.32 -16.40
CA LYS A 257 -3.25 -10.72 -16.96
C LYS A 257 -3.05 -9.28 -16.51
N SER A 258 -4.13 -8.55 -16.25
CA SER A 258 -4.09 -7.16 -15.82
C SER A 258 -3.96 -7.06 -14.30
N TYR A 259 -3.14 -6.11 -13.85
CA TYR A 259 -3.03 -5.82 -12.43
C TYR A 259 -3.93 -4.65 -12.05
N LEU A 260 -4.44 -4.65 -10.83
CA LEU A 260 -5.26 -3.57 -10.29
C LEU A 260 -4.39 -2.65 -9.43
N HIS A 261 -3.90 -1.55 -9.98
CA HIS A 261 -3.02 -0.66 -9.23
C HIS A 261 -3.70 -0.04 -8.00
N ASP A 262 -4.83 0.61 -8.23
CA ASP A 262 -5.58 1.34 -7.19
C ASP A 262 -7.08 1.02 -7.26
N LEU A 263 -7.78 1.30 -6.17
CA LEU A 263 -9.24 1.32 -6.13
C LEU A 263 -9.73 2.54 -5.34
N ILE A 264 -11.03 2.84 -5.48
CA ILE A 264 -11.74 3.77 -4.60
C ILE A 264 -13.12 3.24 -4.28
N SER A 265 -13.55 3.49 -3.04
CA SER A 265 -14.81 3.00 -2.50
C SER A 265 -15.77 4.11 -2.09
N THR A 266 -15.30 5.33 -1.79
CA THR A 266 -16.12 6.48 -1.40
C THR A 266 -15.35 7.80 -1.50
N ASP A 267 -16.03 8.95 -1.37
CA ASP A 267 -15.34 10.22 -1.11
C ASP A 267 -14.71 10.12 0.27
N ARG A 268 -13.41 10.37 0.35
CA ARG A 268 -12.66 10.26 1.59
C ARG A 268 -13.06 11.31 2.63
N ARG A 269 -13.51 12.48 2.20
CA ARG A 269 -13.92 13.60 3.08
C ARG A 269 -15.20 13.23 3.85
N ASP A 270 -16.07 12.47 3.21
CA ASP A 270 -17.28 11.86 3.77
C ASP A 270 -17.40 10.38 3.32
N PRO A 271 -16.93 9.43 4.14
CA PRO A 271 -16.85 8.02 3.76
C PRO A 271 -18.22 7.31 3.66
N THR A 272 -19.32 8.05 3.73
CA THR A 272 -20.69 7.53 3.57
C THR A 272 -21.28 7.78 2.18
N VAL A 273 -20.63 8.58 1.33
CA VAL A 273 -21.14 9.01 0.01
C VAL A 273 -21.54 7.83 -0.89
N ASN A 274 -20.78 6.73 -0.84
CA ASN A 274 -21.02 5.54 -1.66
C ASN A 274 -21.31 4.29 -0.81
N ALA A 275 -22.05 4.46 0.29
CA ALA A 275 -22.48 3.36 1.17
C ALA A 275 -23.15 2.21 0.39
N TYR A 276 -22.70 0.98 0.64
CA TYR A 276 -23.07 -0.26 -0.06
C TYR A 276 -22.86 -0.23 -1.58
N GLY A 277 -22.18 0.79 -2.10
CA GLY A 277 -22.01 1.01 -3.51
C GLY A 277 -20.93 0.15 -4.14
N LYS A 278 -20.75 0.36 -5.44
CA LYS A 278 -19.72 -0.30 -6.24
C LYS A 278 -18.34 0.29 -5.96
N ILE A 279 -17.31 -0.49 -6.24
CA ILE A 279 -15.91 -0.11 -6.07
C ILE A 279 -15.29 0.01 -7.46
N TYR A 280 -14.47 1.03 -7.67
CA TYR A 280 -13.95 1.40 -8.97
C TYR A 280 -12.43 1.25 -8.98
N GLY A 281 -11.94 0.47 -9.95
CA GLY A 281 -10.52 0.14 -10.08
C GLY A 281 -9.79 0.95 -11.13
N ALA A 282 -8.46 1.03 -10.99
CA ALA A 282 -7.55 1.60 -11.97
C ALA A 282 -6.38 0.63 -12.26
N PRO A 283 -6.31 0.03 -13.46
CA PRO A 283 -5.32 -0.98 -13.81
C PRO A 283 -3.98 -0.42 -14.34
N GLU A 284 -3.83 0.91 -14.34
CA GLU A 284 -2.62 1.63 -14.76
C GLU A 284 -2.12 1.21 -16.16
N LEU A 285 -0.93 0.59 -16.25
CA LEU A 285 -0.29 0.31 -17.53
C LEU A 285 -0.92 -0.88 -18.25
N SER A 286 -1.69 -1.71 -17.55
CA SER A 286 -2.06 -3.04 -18.03
C SER A 286 -3.22 -3.04 -19.03
N THR A 287 -4.27 -2.26 -18.80
CA THR A 287 -5.43 -2.21 -19.72
C THR A 287 -6.19 -0.88 -19.62
N ASP A 288 -6.99 -0.55 -20.63
CA ASP A 288 -7.98 0.55 -20.57
C ASP A 288 -9.34 0.08 -20.03
N ASP A 289 -9.49 -1.20 -19.74
CA ASP A 289 -10.66 -1.82 -19.14
C ASP A 289 -10.67 -1.56 -17.62
N LEU A 290 -11.35 -0.49 -17.19
CA LEU A 290 -11.47 -0.12 -15.77
C LEU A 290 -12.49 -1.04 -15.06
N PRO A 291 -12.07 -1.89 -14.11
CA PRO A 291 -12.97 -2.82 -13.47
C PRO A 291 -13.85 -2.12 -12.42
N ILE A 292 -15.08 -2.62 -12.26
CA ILE A 292 -16.10 -2.12 -11.32
C ILE A 292 -16.68 -3.33 -10.58
N LEU A 293 -16.42 -3.43 -9.28
CA LEU A 293 -16.90 -4.51 -8.42
C LEU A 293 -18.19 -4.08 -7.71
N ASP A 294 -19.21 -4.92 -7.77
CA ASP A 294 -20.38 -4.85 -6.90
C ASP A 294 -20.20 -5.87 -5.77
N PRO A 295 -19.74 -5.44 -4.57
CA PRO A 295 -19.44 -6.35 -3.48
C PRO A 295 -20.70 -6.98 -2.87
N MET A 296 -21.88 -6.38 -3.07
CA MET A 296 -23.14 -6.89 -2.55
C MET A 296 -23.71 -7.99 -3.45
N ALA A 297 -23.53 -7.86 -4.77
CA ALA A 297 -23.95 -8.86 -5.74
C ALA A 297 -22.90 -9.95 -6.02
N ASN A 298 -21.65 -9.77 -5.57
CA ASN A 298 -20.50 -10.62 -5.95
C ASN A 298 -20.35 -10.75 -7.48
N THR A 299 -20.49 -9.61 -8.15
CA THR A 299 -20.34 -9.48 -9.61
C THR A 299 -19.39 -8.35 -9.93
N ASP A 300 -18.68 -8.46 -11.05
CA ASP A 300 -17.89 -7.38 -11.61
C ASP A 300 -18.31 -7.04 -13.04
N THR A 301 -18.03 -5.80 -13.43
CA THR A 301 -18.21 -5.28 -14.78
C THR A 301 -17.02 -4.40 -15.14
N THR A 302 -16.96 -3.94 -16.39
CA THR A 302 -15.85 -3.11 -16.86
C THR A 302 -16.37 -1.90 -17.61
N PHE A 303 -15.74 -0.76 -17.39
CA PHE A 303 -15.84 0.41 -18.26
C PHE A 303 -14.57 0.54 -19.10
N HIS A 304 -14.69 0.43 -20.41
CA HIS A 304 -13.55 0.65 -21.33
C HIS A 304 -13.30 2.14 -21.50
N ALA A 305 -12.22 2.65 -20.89
CA ALA A 305 -11.90 4.07 -20.89
C ALA A 305 -11.46 4.56 -22.27
N PRO A 306 -12.18 5.50 -22.89
CA PRO A 306 -11.70 6.12 -24.13
C PRO A 306 -10.57 7.11 -23.84
N VAL A 307 -9.85 7.48 -24.90
CA VAL A 307 -8.97 8.65 -24.94
C VAL A 307 -9.52 9.67 -25.93
N ARG A 308 -9.28 10.96 -25.70
CA ARG A 308 -9.80 12.03 -26.55
C ARG A 308 -9.11 12.05 -27.92
N ASP A 309 -7.78 11.92 -27.92
CA ASP A 309 -6.96 12.04 -29.12
C ASP A 309 -6.44 10.67 -29.56
N GLU A 310 -6.69 10.28 -30.82
CA GLU A 310 -6.39 8.94 -31.36
C GLU A 310 -4.90 8.56 -31.27
N ASN A 311 -4.02 9.55 -31.40
CA ASN A 311 -2.57 9.41 -31.36
C ASN A 311 -1.99 9.32 -29.93
N THR A 312 -2.83 9.20 -28.91
CA THR A 312 -2.39 8.95 -27.54
C THR A 312 -1.55 7.66 -27.48
N PRO A 313 -0.33 7.69 -26.89
CA PRO A 313 0.54 6.52 -26.82
C PRO A 313 -0.09 5.35 -26.06
N THR A 314 0.23 4.12 -26.46
CA THR A 314 -0.16 2.88 -25.77
C THR A 314 1.05 2.17 -25.17
N THR A 315 0.89 1.56 -23.98
CA THR A 315 1.88 0.65 -23.39
C THR A 315 2.12 -0.60 -24.24
N TYR A 316 1.20 -0.98 -25.13
CA TYR A 316 1.41 -2.05 -26.10
C TYR A 316 2.65 -1.83 -26.97
N SER A 317 3.00 -0.56 -27.22
CA SER A 317 4.17 -0.18 -28.02
C SER A 317 5.51 -0.28 -27.28
N ASP A 318 5.50 -0.51 -25.97
CA ASP A 318 6.72 -0.58 -25.16
C ASP A 318 7.63 -1.72 -25.63
N PRO A 319 8.96 -1.57 -25.67
CA PRO A 319 9.82 -2.66 -26.13
C PRO A 319 9.77 -3.86 -25.18
N ILE A 320 9.69 -5.07 -25.73
CA ILE A 320 9.93 -6.30 -24.97
C ILE A 320 11.45 -6.46 -24.84
N GLY A 321 11.96 -6.59 -23.62
CA GLY A 321 13.38 -6.86 -23.40
C GLY A 321 13.76 -8.29 -23.83
N ALA A 322 13.03 -9.27 -23.30
CA ALA A 322 13.14 -10.68 -23.59
C ALA A 322 11.82 -11.38 -23.25
N ALA A 323 11.62 -12.60 -23.77
CA ALA A 323 10.40 -13.37 -23.52
C ALA A 323 10.15 -13.60 -22.01
N SER A 324 8.90 -13.47 -21.58
CA SER A 324 8.41 -13.86 -20.27
C SER A 324 8.46 -15.38 -20.10
N ALA A 325 8.78 -15.85 -18.89
CA ALA A 325 8.68 -17.27 -18.54
C ALA A 325 7.23 -17.79 -18.51
N TYR A 326 6.25 -16.88 -18.41
CA TYR A 326 4.83 -17.20 -18.28
C TYR A 326 4.07 -16.95 -19.59
N TRP A 327 4.41 -15.86 -20.28
CA TRP A 327 3.67 -15.36 -21.44
C TRP A 327 4.47 -15.37 -22.76
N GLY A 328 5.73 -15.81 -22.73
CA GLY A 328 6.59 -15.79 -23.91
C GLY A 328 6.79 -14.35 -24.44
N GLU A 329 6.64 -14.16 -25.76
CA GLU A 329 6.71 -12.84 -26.40
C GLU A 329 5.34 -12.11 -26.45
N GLU A 330 4.31 -12.65 -25.79
CA GLU A 330 3.01 -12.00 -25.72
C GLU A 330 3.09 -10.65 -24.99
N ARG A 331 2.44 -9.64 -25.57
CA ARG A 331 2.24 -8.32 -24.96
C ARG A 331 0.94 -8.36 -24.19
N ILE A 332 1.03 -8.27 -22.87
CA ILE A 332 -0.13 -8.34 -21.98
C ILE A 332 -0.57 -6.98 -21.46
N TRP A 333 0.23 -5.92 -21.70
CA TRP A 333 -0.13 -4.56 -21.34
C TRP A 333 -0.53 -3.79 -22.60
N ASP A 334 -1.76 -3.27 -22.61
CA ASP A 334 -2.28 -2.39 -23.66
C ASP A 334 -3.20 -1.34 -23.05
N SER A 335 -2.62 -0.21 -22.68
CA SER A 335 -3.34 0.92 -22.14
C SER A 335 -2.90 2.22 -22.79
N LYS A 336 -3.87 2.94 -23.36
CA LYS A 336 -3.72 4.34 -23.75
C LYS A 336 -4.06 5.26 -22.59
N ALA A 337 -5.19 5.05 -21.91
CA ALA A 337 -5.67 5.88 -20.83
C ALA A 337 -4.68 5.91 -19.66
N ASN A 338 -4.03 4.78 -19.37
CA ASN A 338 -3.05 4.65 -18.30
C ASN A 338 -3.60 5.25 -16.99
N ALA A 339 -4.80 4.78 -16.64
CA ALA A 339 -5.63 5.32 -15.58
C ALA A 339 -5.07 4.92 -14.21
N HIS A 340 -4.99 5.88 -13.29
CA HIS A 340 -4.36 5.73 -11.99
C HIS A 340 -5.13 6.52 -10.93
N ASN A 341 -5.02 6.10 -9.67
CA ASN A 341 -5.54 6.75 -8.48
C ASN A 341 -6.96 7.33 -8.66
N PRO A 342 -7.98 6.45 -8.74
CA PRO A 342 -9.36 6.89 -8.78
C PRO A 342 -9.72 7.55 -7.44
N MET A 343 -10.53 8.60 -7.48
CA MET A 343 -11.02 9.33 -6.31
C MET A 343 -12.47 9.72 -6.52
N PHE A 344 -13.32 9.50 -5.51
CA PHE A 344 -14.69 10.00 -5.53
C PHE A 344 -14.75 11.48 -5.18
N ASP A 345 -15.64 12.21 -5.85
CA ASP A 345 -16.11 13.50 -5.37
C ASP A 345 -17.37 13.37 -4.49
N GLN A 346 -17.82 14.49 -3.94
CA GLN A 346 -18.98 14.57 -3.04
C GLN A 346 -20.30 14.18 -3.70
N ASP A 347 -20.35 14.17 -5.03
CA ASP A 347 -21.56 13.88 -5.80
C ASP A 347 -21.57 12.42 -6.31
N GLY A 348 -20.62 11.59 -5.88
CA GLY A 348 -20.54 10.19 -6.29
C GLY A 348 -19.91 9.98 -7.67
N ARG A 349 -19.18 10.96 -8.21
CA ARG A 349 -18.44 10.81 -9.49
C ARG A 349 -17.04 10.31 -9.23
N VAL A 350 -16.50 9.53 -10.17
CA VAL A 350 -15.17 8.92 -10.05
C VAL A 350 -14.17 9.66 -10.94
N TRP A 351 -13.22 10.34 -10.31
CA TRP A 351 -12.15 11.07 -10.95
C TRP A 351 -10.92 10.20 -11.08
N TYR A 352 -10.27 10.21 -12.24
CA TYR A 352 -9.06 9.45 -12.51
C TYR A 352 -7.93 10.38 -12.93
N THR A 353 -6.70 10.02 -12.56
CA THR A 353 -5.52 10.46 -13.30
C THR A 353 -5.43 9.60 -14.57
N ALA A 354 -5.56 10.21 -15.75
CA ALA A 354 -5.56 9.47 -17.02
C ALA A 354 -4.97 10.30 -18.17
N ARG A 355 -4.28 9.66 -19.10
CA ARG A 355 -3.90 10.26 -20.38
C ARG A 355 -5.14 10.44 -21.25
N ILE A 356 -5.32 11.64 -21.78
CA ILE A 356 -6.38 11.92 -22.76
C ILE A 356 -5.80 12.25 -24.15
N ARG A 357 -4.52 12.63 -24.20
CA ARG A 357 -3.80 13.10 -25.38
C ARG A 357 -2.30 12.81 -25.32
N GLY A 358 -1.60 13.10 -26.41
CA GLY A 358 -0.14 13.18 -26.44
C GLY A 358 0.42 14.28 -25.53
N PRO A 359 1.74 14.25 -25.25
CA PRO A 359 2.31 15.02 -24.15
C PRO A 359 2.41 16.52 -24.39
N ASP A 360 2.29 17.01 -25.62
CA ASP A 360 2.49 18.43 -25.93
C ASP A 360 1.29 19.26 -25.50
N ASN A 361 1.53 20.32 -24.72
CA ASN A 361 0.45 21.15 -24.20
C ASN A 361 -0.13 22.10 -25.25
N PRO A 362 -1.42 22.49 -25.13
CA PRO A 362 -2.02 23.54 -25.96
C PRO A 362 -1.40 24.93 -25.67
N ASP A 363 -1.62 25.87 -26.59
CA ASP A 363 -0.99 27.20 -26.54
C ASP A 363 -1.32 27.99 -25.27
N TYR A 364 -2.50 27.79 -24.67
CA TYR A 364 -2.88 28.50 -23.44
C TYR A 364 -2.06 28.08 -22.21
N CYS A 365 -1.31 26.97 -22.27
CA CYS A 365 -0.37 26.57 -21.21
C CYS A 365 1.03 27.17 -21.37
N ARG A 366 1.35 27.66 -22.57
CA ARG A 366 2.70 28.02 -23.00
C ARG A 366 2.99 29.50 -22.78
N GLU A 367 4.26 29.86 -22.93
CA GLU A 367 4.73 31.24 -22.86
C GLU A 367 4.00 32.11 -23.90
N GLY A 368 3.61 33.32 -23.49
CA GLY A 368 2.80 34.23 -24.31
C GLY A 368 1.29 34.08 -24.16
N SER A 369 0.82 33.07 -23.40
CA SER A 369 -0.59 32.91 -23.05
C SER A 369 -1.10 33.97 -22.07
N ASP A 370 -2.41 34.22 -22.12
CA ASP A 370 -3.11 35.05 -21.14
C ASP A 370 -3.50 34.34 -19.83
N HIS A 371 -3.34 33.01 -19.76
CA HIS A 371 -3.65 32.23 -18.57
C HIS A 371 -2.77 32.68 -17.38
N PRO A 372 -3.34 32.99 -16.20
CA PRO A 372 -2.60 33.55 -15.07
C PRO A 372 -1.35 32.75 -14.67
N SER A 373 -1.47 31.41 -14.58
CA SER A 373 -0.33 30.53 -14.30
C SER A 373 0.71 30.49 -15.42
N ALA A 374 0.30 30.54 -16.69
CA ALA A 374 1.22 30.45 -17.81
C ALA A 374 2.09 31.72 -17.94
N LYS A 375 1.55 32.89 -17.53
CA LYS A 375 2.32 34.15 -17.46
C LYS A 375 3.51 34.08 -16.51
N LEU A 376 3.42 33.26 -15.47
CA LEU A 376 4.42 33.17 -14.41
C LEU A 376 5.28 31.91 -14.51
N THR A 377 4.70 30.80 -14.97
CA THR A 377 5.38 29.51 -15.03
C THR A 377 4.79 28.67 -16.17
N ALA A 378 5.09 29.01 -17.42
CA ALA A 378 4.60 28.27 -18.57
C ALA A 378 5.01 26.78 -18.55
N THR A 379 4.14 25.90 -19.03
CA THR A 379 4.39 24.46 -19.14
C THR A 379 4.22 23.98 -20.58
N ASN A 380 5.22 23.28 -21.09
CA ASN A 380 5.22 22.84 -22.49
C ASN A 380 4.62 21.45 -22.68
N ARG A 381 4.60 20.62 -21.63
CA ARG A 381 4.21 19.21 -21.71
C ARG A 381 3.45 18.75 -20.47
N ALA A 382 2.51 17.82 -20.66
CA ALA A 382 1.77 17.10 -19.62
C ALA A 382 1.54 15.65 -20.07
N GLY A 383 1.93 14.68 -19.25
CA GLY A 383 1.85 13.25 -19.56
C GLY A 383 0.46 12.65 -19.30
N ARG A 384 0.10 12.48 -18.03
CA ARG A 384 -1.26 12.14 -17.59
C ARG A 384 -2.02 13.43 -17.23
N HIS A 385 -3.33 13.41 -17.45
CA HIS A 385 -4.32 14.47 -17.23
C HIS A 385 -5.39 13.96 -16.25
N LEU A 386 -6.60 14.55 -16.27
CA LEU A 386 -7.72 14.03 -15.47
C LEU A 386 -8.87 13.59 -16.38
N SER A 387 -9.68 12.67 -15.85
CA SER A 387 -10.97 12.31 -16.41
C SER A 387 -11.99 12.06 -15.31
N VAL A 388 -13.27 12.16 -15.66
CA VAL A 388 -14.39 11.96 -14.72
C VAL A 388 -15.35 10.96 -15.31
N TYR A 389 -15.63 9.89 -14.60
CA TYR A 389 -16.68 8.93 -14.89
C TYR A 389 -17.88 9.22 -13.98
N GLU A 390 -19.08 9.32 -14.56
CA GLU A 390 -20.33 9.50 -13.82
C GLU A 390 -21.10 8.16 -13.77
N PRO A 391 -21.04 7.41 -12.65
CA PRO A 391 -21.59 6.05 -12.60
C PRO A 391 -23.07 5.93 -12.92
N GLU A 392 -23.87 6.96 -12.60
CA GLU A 392 -25.31 6.94 -12.82
C GLU A 392 -25.69 6.99 -14.31
N THR A 393 -24.90 7.70 -15.12
CA THR A 393 -25.19 7.96 -16.54
C THR A 393 -24.27 7.18 -17.48
N GLY A 394 -23.10 6.74 -16.99
CA GLY A 394 -22.03 6.18 -17.80
C GLY A 394 -21.27 7.23 -18.62
N GLU A 395 -21.48 8.53 -18.38
CA GLU A 395 -20.76 9.58 -19.08
C GLU A 395 -19.30 9.66 -18.63
N TYR A 396 -18.42 10.00 -19.58
CA TYR A 396 -16.99 10.13 -19.34
C TYR A 396 -16.47 11.46 -19.90
N HIS A 397 -15.88 12.28 -19.03
CA HIS A 397 -15.43 13.63 -19.34
C HIS A 397 -13.90 13.70 -19.33
N PHE A 398 -13.32 14.37 -20.31
CA PHE A 398 -11.89 14.62 -20.38
C PHE A 398 -11.55 16.00 -19.81
N VAL A 399 -10.55 16.08 -18.93
CA VAL A 399 -10.07 17.33 -18.35
C VAL A 399 -8.66 17.64 -18.85
N ASP A 400 -8.55 18.56 -19.80
CA ASP A 400 -7.26 18.92 -20.41
C ASP A 400 -6.48 19.93 -19.55
N ILE A 401 -5.67 19.39 -18.64
CA ILE A 401 -4.78 20.17 -17.78
C ILE A 401 -3.39 20.43 -18.40
N CYS A 402 -2.75 21.50 -17.95
CA CYS A 402 -1.46 22.00 -18.42
C CYS A 402 -0.25 21.39 -17.70
N PHE A 403 -0.47 20.55 -16.68
CA PHE A 403 0.56 19.89 -15.90
C PHE A 403 0.30 18.39 -15.89
N SER A 404 1.36 17.58 -15.76
CA SER A 404 1.21 16.14 -15.54
C SER A 404 0.58 15.86 -14.18
N THR A 405 -0.14 14.75 -14.04
CA THR A 405 -0.63 14.27 -12.74
C THR A 405 -0.24 12.82 -12.40
N HIS A 406 -0.35 12.44 -11.12
CA HIS A 406 -0.19 11.05 -10.66
C HIS A 406 -1.21 10.66 -9.57
N HIS A 407 -1.15 11.26 -8.38
CA HIS A 407 -2.15 11.12 -7.31
C HIS A 407 -2.99 12.39 -7.23
N LEU A 408 -4.25 12.24 -6.81
CA LEU A 408 -5.30 13.25 -6.74
C LEU A 408 -5.88 13.25 -5.34
N MET A 409 -6.15 14.43 -4.78
CA MET A 409 -6.86 14.55 -3.52
C MET A 409 -7.74 15.81 -3.52
N PHE A 410 -8.99 15.64 -3.09
CA PHE A 410 -9.93 16.75 -2.91
C PHE A 410 -9.66 17.48 -1.60
N ALA A 411 -9.67 18.82 -1.66
CA ALA A 411 -9.70 19.66 -0.48
C ALA A 411 -11.13 19.76 0.10
N GLU A 412 -11.23 19.99 1.42
CA GLU A 412 -12.47 20.40 2.09
C GLU A 412 -12.65 21.94 1.94
N ASP A 413 -12.94 22.41 0.72
CA ASP A 413 -13.18 23.84 0.43
C ASP A 413 -14.44 24.07 -0.43
N GLU A 414 -14.84 25.34 -0.62
CA GLU A 414 -16.06 25.71 -1.35
C GLU A 414 -16.05 25.29 -2.84
N ASN A 415 -14.87 25.08 -3.42
CA ASN A 415 -14.71 24.74 -4.83
C ASN A 415 -14.54 23.24 -5.06
N ASN A 416 -14.47 22.44 -3.98
CA ASN A 416 -14.01 21.06 -4.02
C ASN A 416 -12.70 20.97 -4.83
N THR A 417 -11.72 21.81 -4.48
CA THR A 417 -10.46 21.91 -5.24
C THR A 417 -9.75 20.56 -5.27
N LEU A 418 -9.51 20.04 -6.47
CA LEU A 418 -8.75 18.81 -6.71
C LEU A 418 -7.28 19.15 -6.88
N TRP A 419 -6.45 18.77 -5.91
CA TRP A 419 -5.00 18.95 -5.96
C TRP A 419 -4.33 17.71 -6.54
N THR A 420 -3.24 17.91 -7.29
CA THR A 420 -2.56 16.82 -8.01
C THR A 420 -1.07 16.75 -7.69
N SER A 421 -0.52 15.53 -7.60
CA SER A 421 0.91 15.28 -7.61
C SER A 421 1.42 15.06 -9.05
N GLY A 422 2.70 14.75 -9.29
CA GLY A 422 3.19 14.38 -10.63
C GLY A 422 3.45 15.55 -11.60
N GLY A 423 3.17 16.80 -11.20
CA GLY A 423 3.39 18.01 -12.01
C GLY A 423 4.85 18.37 -12.31
N GLY A 424 5.81 17.61 -11.75
CA GLY A 424 7.24 17.86 -11.91
C GLY A 424 7.64 19.15 -11.19
N GLU A 425 7.95 20.19 -11.97
CA GLU A 425 8.43 21.48 -11.46
C GLU A 425 7.32 22.42 -10.95
N VAL A 426 6.06 22.02 -11.08
CA VAL A 426 4.89 22.80 -10.66
C VAL A 426 3.95 21.94 -9.82
N ILE A 427 3.15 22.60 -9.00
CA ILE A 427 2.02 22.00 -8.27
C ILE A 427 0.75 22.57 -8.91
N GLY A 428 -0.16 21.68 -9.31
CA GLY A 428 -1.38 22.01 -10.04
C GLY A 428 -2.64 21.64 -9.26
N TRP A 429 -3.73 22.33 -9.59
CA TRP A 429 -5.06 22.11 -9.04
C TRP A 429 -6.15 22.37 -10.08
N LEU A 430 -7.35 21.87 -9.78
CA LEU A 430 -8.57 22.09 -10.54
C LEU A 430 -9.72 22.46 -9.59
N ASP A 431 -10.44 23.54 -9.90
CA ASP A 431 -11.78 23.81 -9.37
C ASP A 431 -12.77 22.82 -10.00
N SER A 432 -13.07 21.74 -9.28
CA SER A 432 -13.88 20.64 -9.81
C SER A 432 -15.33 21.05 -10.02
N ASN A 433 -15.90 21.89 -9.15
CA ASN A 433 -17.24 22.44 -9.28
C ASN A 433 -17.37 23.26 -10.57
N LEU A 434 -16.43 24.19 -10.81
CA LEU A 434 -16.44 25.02 -12.01
C LEU A 434 -16.26 24.19 -13.29
N PHE A 435 -15.39 23.16 -13.24
CA PHE A 435 -15.25 22.24 -14.37
C PHE A 435 -16.56 21.50 -14.64
N MET A 436 -17.22 20.97 -13.61
CA MET A 436 -18.47 20.21 -13.82
C MET A 436 -19.62 21.08 -14.31
N GLU A 437 -19.67 22.36 -13.92
CA GLU A 437 -20.65 23.33 -14.42
C GLU A 437 -20.39 23.70 -15.89
N THR A 438 -19.13 23.99 -16.25
CA THR A 438 -18.80 24.66 -17.52
C THR A 438 -18.17 23.76 -18.57
N LYS A 439 -17.57 22.64 -18.14
CA LYS A 439 -16.68 21.75 -18.90
C LYS A 439 -15.48 22.48 -19.52
N ASP A 440 -15.13 23.66 -19.01
CA ASP A 440 -13.98 24.45 -19.45
C ASP A 440 -12.77 24.20 -18.54
N ALA A 441 -11.97 23.20 -18.91
CA ALA A 441 -10.75 22.86 -18.17
C ALA A 441 -9.73 24.00 -18.14
N ALA A 442 -9.64 24.83 -19.19
CA ALA A 442 -8.67 25.93 -19.25
C ALA A 442 -8.99 27.01 -18.21
N ARG A 443 -10.28 27.24 -17.94
CA ARG A 443 -10.73 28.19 -16.92
C ARG A 443 -10.72 27.61 -15.51
N ALA A 444 -10.96 26.30 -15.37
CA ALA A 444 -11.09 25.65 -14.06
C ALA A 444 -9.76 25.28 -13.39
N GLN A 445 -8.63 25.38 -14.09
CA GLN A 445 -7.34 24.92 -13.57
C GLN A 445 -6.42 26.06 -13.16
N GLY A 446 -5.41 25.72 -12.36
CA GLY A 446 -4.26 26.58 -12.10
C GLY A 446 -3.05 25.76 -11.68
N TRP A 447 -1.88 26.38 -11.75
CA TRP A 447 -0.64 25.81 -11.24
C TRP A 447 0.33 26.91 -10.78
N THR A 448 1.31 26.50 -9.97
CA THR A 448 2.34 27.40 -9.45
C THR A 448 3.69 26.69 -9.34
N ALA A 449 4.78 27.47 -9.47
CA ALA A 449 6.10 27.06 -8.99
C ALA A 449 6.13 26.99 -7.46
N ALA A 450 6.99 26.12 -6.91
CA ALA A 450 7.28 26.07 -5.48
C ALA A 450 8.45 26.99 -5.14
N ILE A 451 8.21 28.02 -4.32
CA ILE A 451 9.17 29.08 -3.99
C ILE A 451 9.43 29.10 -2.49
N LEU A 452 10.66 28.87 -2.07
CA LEU A 452 11.11 29.08 -0.69
C LEU A 452 11.33 30.58 -0.45
N ASP A 453 10.71 31.11 0.61
CA ASP A 453 10.92 32.46 1.13
C ASP A 453 12.30 32.56 1.80
N THR A 454 13.35 32.53 0.99
CA THR A 454 14.74 32.43 1.45
C THR A 454 15.24 33.76 2.03
N ASN A 455 14.66 34.89 1.62
CA ASN A 455 15.00 36.19 2.20
C ASN A 455 14.18 36.52 3.48
N GLY A 456 13.15 35.73 3.78
CA GLY A 456 12.37 35.78 5.02
C GLY A 456 11.38 36.94 5.09
N ASN A 457 10.98 37.53 3.95
CA ASN A 457 10.10 38.70 3.93
C ASN A 457 8.60 38.36 3.97
N GLY A 458 8.25 37.07 3.89
CA GLY A 458 6.87 36.56 3.93
C GLY A 458 6.09 36.76 2.64
N GLN A 459 6.73 37.08 1.53
CA GLN A 459 6.13 37.34 0.23
C GLN A 459 6.90 36.61 -0.86
N ARG A 460 6.19 36.18 -1.91
CA ARG A 460 6.84 35.64 -3.09
C ARG A 460 7.34 36.79 -3.98
N ASP A 461 8.65 36.89 -4.14
CA ASP A 461 9.28 37.88 -5.01
C ASP A 461 9.37 37.40 -6.47
N GLU A 462 9.14 38.28 -7.46
CA GLU A 462 9.29 37.93 -8.89
C GLU A 462 10.74 37.60 -9.27
N GLY A 463 11.71 38.15 -8.54
CA GLY A 463 13.14 38.00 -8.80
C GLY A 463 13.80 36.80 -8.15
N TYR A 464 13.09 35.73 -7.82
CA TYR A 464 13.65 34.54 -7.17
C TYR A 464 14.79 33.90 -7.97
N ALA A 465 15.71 33.22 -7.28
CA ALA A 465 16.72 32.36 -7.87
C ALA A 465 16.08 31.09 -8.46
N ASP A 466 16.39 30.74 -9.71
CA ASP A 466 15.83 29.56 -10.38
C ASP A 466 16.44 28.25 -9.82
N ILE A 467 15.87 27.09 -10.14
CA ILE A 467 16.20 25.77 -9.56
C ILE A 467 17.71 25.47 -9.59
N SER A 468 18.39 25.78 -10.70
CA SER A 468 19.82 25.51 -10.90
C SER A 468 20.76 26.55 -10.29
N GLU A 469 20.25 27.73 -9.93
CA GLU A 469 21.05 28.79 -9.32
C GLU A 469 21.37 28.46 -7.85
N PRO A 470 22.48 28.92 -7.28
CA PRO A 470 22.74 28.75 -5.85
C PRO A 470 21.71 29.51 -5.01
N VAL A 471 21.58 29.14 -3.73
CA VAL A 471 20.80 29.90 -2.76
C VAL A 471 21.42 31.28 -2.57
N ASP A 472 20.62 32.33 -2.66
CA ASP A 472 21.00 33.72 -2.40
C ASP A 472 20.15 34.26 -1.25
N PRO A 473 20.74 34.58 -0.07
CA PRO A 473 19.99 35.06 1.08
C PRO A 473 19.16 36.34 0.84
N ALA A 474 19.41 37.08 -0.25
CA ALA A 474 18.66 38.29 -0.59
C ALA A 474 17.47 38.03 -1.52
N ARG A 475 17.32 36.82 -2.05
CA ARG A 475 16.30 36.45 -3.03
C ARG A 475 15.59 35.19 -2.58
N ASP A 476 14.32 35.06 -2.92
CA ASP A 476 13.61 33.79 -2.84
C ASP A 476 14.27 32.71 -3.72
N LYS A 477 13.95 31.44 -3.44
CA LYS A 477 14.53 30.30 -4.16
C LYS A 477 13.44 29.39 -4.71
N ARG A 478 13.41 29.21 -6.03
CA ARG A 478 12.59 28.17 -6.66
C ARG A 478 13.18 26.79 -6.38
N ILE A 479 12.32 25.85 -5.98
CA ILE A 479 12.65 24.43 -5.82
C ILE A 479 11.81 23.57 -6.76
N ASN A 480 12.27 22.33 -6.96
CA ASN A 480 11.49 21.33 -7.68
C ASN A 480 10.67 20.51 -6.66
N PRO A 481 9.33 20.67 -6.58
CA PRO A 481 8.53 20.04 -5.55
C PRO A 481 8.45 18.51 -5.74
N ARG A 482 8.39 18.02 -6.98
CA ARG A 482 8.36 16.59 -7.34
C ARG A 482 7.41 15.75 -6.46
N PHE A 483 6.20 16.26 -6.24
CA PHE A 483 5.20 15.57 -5.44
C PHE A 483 4.94 14.18 -6.01
N TYR A 484 5.13 13.16 -5.17
CA TYR A 484 4.65 11.82 -5.40
C TYR A 484 3.26 11.66 -4.79
N ALA A 485 3.12 11.86 -3.47
CA ALA A 485 1.82 12.06 -2.83
C ALA A 485 1.40 13.55 -2.88
N VAL A 486 0.11 13.83 -2.74
CA VAL A 486 -0.46 15.17 -2.60
C VAL A 486 -1.52 15.12 -1.51
N MET A 487 -1.49 16.08 -0.58
CA MET A 487 -2.25 16.04 0.67
C MET A 487 -2.73 17.45 1.00
N PRO A 488 -3.95 17.85 0.58
CA PRO A 488 -4.60 19.04 1.09
C PRO A 488 -4.77 18.93 2.60
N ASN A 489 -4.28 19.92 3.35
CA ASN A 489 -4.32 19.91 4.81
C ASN A 489 -5.67 20.45 5.30
N PRO A 490 -6.53 19.62 5.92
CA PRO A 490 -7.81 20.08 6.45
C PRO A 490 -7.64 21.05 7.64
N ALA A 491 -6.48 21.10 8.29
CA ALA A 491 -6.24 21.94 9.46
C ALA A 491 -5.98 23.41 9.12
N ASP A 492 -5.31 23.70 8.00
CA ASP A 492 -4.87 25.07 7.66
C ASP A 492 -4.97 25.47 6.18
N GLY A 493 -5.43 24.56 5.30
CA GLY A 493 -5.57 24.81 3.86
C GLY A 493 -4.24 24.82 3.08
N SER A 494 -3.11 24.49 3.70
CA SER A 494 -1.87 24.22 2.97
C SER A 494 -1.95 22.88 2.22
N VAL A 495 -1.02 22.65 1.30
CA VAL A 495 -0.95 21.42 0.51
C VAL A 495 0.42 20.80 0.69
N TRP A 496 0.46 19.55 1.10
CA TRP A 496 1.70 18.82 1.30
C TRP A 496 1.94 17.82 0.18
N GLY A 497 3.20 17.48 -0.04
CA GLY A 497 3.60 16.36 -0.89
C GLY A 497 4.86 15.70 -0.38
N SER A 498 4.96 14.39 -0.57
CA SER A 498 6.21 13.66 -0.42
C SER A 498 7.02 13.73 -1.71
N THR A 499 8.35 13.76 -1.60
CA THR A 499 9.25 13.68 -2.74
C THR A 499 9.95 12.31 -2.78
N SER A 500 9.59 11.50 -3.78
CA SER A 500 10.10 10.14 -4.01
C SER A 500 11.20 10.09 -5.08
N PHE A 501 11.87 8.95 -5.20
CA PHE A 501 12.92 8.67 -6.20
C PHE A 501 14.15 9.60 -6.10
N GLU A 502 14.35 10.19 -4.93
CA GLU A 502 15.58 10.85 -4.51
C GLU A 502 16.02 10.32 -3.15
N PHE A 503 17.28 10.54 -2.80
CA PHE A 503 17.83 10.15 -1.51
C PHE A 503 18.23 11.39 -0.71
N PRO A 504 17.91 11.51 0.59
CA PRO A 504 17.08 10.60 1.39
C PRO A 504 15.56 10.77 1.17
N GLY A 505 15.13 11.73 0.36
CA GLY A 505 13.72 12.15 0.24
C GLY A 505 13.39 13.30 1.17
N ARG A 506 12.23 13.93 0.97
CA ARG A 506 11.75 15.07 1.76
C ARG A 506 10.23 15.21 1.69
N LEU A 507 9.70 16.04 2.58
CA LEU A 507 8.36 16.60 2.47
C LEU A 507 8.44 18.04 1.95
N VAL A 508 7.44 18.47 1.19
CA VAL A 508 7.30 19.84 0.71
C VAL A 508 5.89 20.31 1.03
N ARG A 509 5.80 21.46 1.70
CA ARG A 509 4.54 22.16 1.99
C ARG A 509 4.39 23.32 1.01
N LEU A 510 3.18 23.55 0.53
CA LEU A 510 2.78 24.72 -0.24
C LEU A 510 1.69 25.46 0.54
N ASN A 511 1.91 26.73 0.83
CA ASN A 511 0.85 27.65 1.22
C ASN A 511 0.34 28.35 -0.05
N PRO A 512 -0.89 28.10 -0.52
CA PRO A 512 -1.39 28.69 -1.76
C PRO A 512 -1.48 30.22 -1.70
N GLY A 513 -1.84 30.80 -0.55
CA GLY A 513 -2.17 32.23 -0.46
C GLY A 513 -3.40 32.62 -1.29
N ALA A 514 -3.65 33.93 -1.44
CA ALA A 514 -4.90 34.45 -2.04
C ALA A 514 -4.93 34.39 -3.58
N ASN A 515 -3.78 34.34 -4.25
CA ASN A 515 -3.67 34.20 -5.70
C ASN A 515 -2.52 33.22 -6.00
N PRO A 516 -2.76 31.90 -5.88
CA PRO A 516 -1.69 30.91 -5.81
C PRO A 516 -0.63 30.96 -6.91
N PRO A 517 -0.94 31.25 -8.19
CA PRO A 517 0.08 31.43 -9.22
C PRO A 517 1.17 32.44 -8.86
N ALA A 518 0.82 33.51 -8.13
CA ALA A 518 1.70 34.64 -7.82
C ALA A 518 2.09 34.72 -6.33
N THR A 519 1.29 34.17 -5.42
CA THR A 519 1.47 34.35 -3.96
C THR A 519 1.95 33.10 -3.24
N ALA A 520 1.93 31.94 -3.88
CA ALA A 520 2.24 30.71 -3.17
C ALA A 520 3.69 30.64 -2.70
N LEU A 521 3.88 30.27 -1.43
CA LEU A 521 5.17 30.04 -0.80
C LEU A 521 5.27 28.57 -0.40
N ALA A 522 6.47 28.02 -0.49
CA ALA A 522 6.77 26.65 -0.16
C ALA A 522 7.72 26.57 1.04
N GLU A 523 7.65 25.44 1.73
CA GLU A 523 8.60 25.01 2.75
C GLU A 523 9.04 23.58 2.38
N GLN A 524 10.24 23.19 2.80
CA GLN A 524 10.71 21.82 2.60
C GLN A 524 11.39 21.27 3.84
N TYR A 525 11.27 19.96 4.04
CA TYR A 525 11.75 19.24 5.22
C TYR A 525 12.42 17.95 4.79
N ASN A 526 13.75 17.93 4.86
CA ASN A 526 14.52 16.73 4.54
C ASN A 526 14.30 15.69 5.64
N ILE A 527 14.26 14.42 5.24
CA ILE A 527 14.12 13.32 6.19
C ILE A 527 15.48 13.06 6.84
N PRO A 528 15.62 13.22 8.17
CA PRO A 528 16.85 12.86 8.87
C PRO A 528 16.95 11.35 9.04
N LEU A 529 18.17 10.87 9.30
CA LEU A 529 18.36 9.50 9.78
C LEU A 529 17.63 9.30 11.12
N PRO A 530 17.10 8.08 11.40
CA PRO A 530 17.25 6.84 10.64
C PRO A 530 16.37 6.71 9.37
N GLY A 531 15.48 7.67 9.11
CA GLY A 531 14.60 7.68 7.95
C GLY A 531 15.33 7.89 6.61
N PHE A 532 14.83 7.26 5.55
CA PHE A 532 15.18 7.55 4.15
C PHE A 532 14.19 6.88 3.19
N ALA A 533 14.25 7.27 1.93
CA ALA A 533 13.47 6.69 0.83
C ALA A 533 11.97 6.84 1.01
N SER A 534 11.51 8.09 1.20
CA SER A 534 10.08 8.40 1.19
C SER A 534 9.43 7.96 -0.10
N ARG A 535 8.21 7.43 0.03
CA ARG A 535 7.31 7.14 -1.08
C ARG A 535 5.93 7.74 -0.87
N GLY A 536 4.91 6.92 -0.64
CA GLY A 536 3.57 7.41 -0.33
C GLY A 536 3.54 8.08 1.04
N ALA A 537 2.67 9.07 1.16
CA ALA A 537 2.47 9.82 2.39
C ALA A 537 1.03 10.33 2.43
N ASP A 538 0.57 10.60 3.63
CA ASP A 538 -0.75 11.14 3.87
C ASP A 538 -0.80 12.01 5.13
N ILE A 539 -1.89 12.74 5.33
CA ILE A 539 -2.03 13.73 6.41
C ILE A 539 -3.24 13.40 7.30
N ASP A 540 -3.09 13.62 8.60
CA ASP A 540 -4.19 13.52 9.55
C ASP A 540 -4.99 14.84 9.66
N ARG A 541 -6.10 14.83 10.41
CA ARG A 541 -6.92 16.04 10.59
C ARG A 541 -6.27 17.11 11.48
N ASN A 542 -5.15 16.80 12.14
CA ASN A 542 -4.38 17.75 12.95
C ASN A 542 -3.25 18.41 12.15
N GLY A 543 -3.00 17.98 10.91
CA GLY A 543 -1.92 18.47 10.06
C GLY A 543 -0.59 17.75 10.25
N VAL A 544 -0.59 16.56 10.86
CA VAL A 544 0.58 15.68 11.00
C VAL A 544 0.70 14.80 9.76
N ILE A 545 1.90 14.77 9.19
CA ILE A 545 2.21 13.99 7.98
C ILE A 545 2.75 12.62 8.36
N TRP A 546 2.26 11.59 7.69
CA TRP A 546 2.67 10.20 7.86
C TRP A 546 3.22 9.68 6.53
N THR A 547 4.46 9.18 6.50
CA THR A 547 5.11 8.75 5.26
C THR A 547 5.78 7.39 5.39
N SER A 548 5.56 6.54 4.40
CA SER A 548 6.26 5.27 4.25
C SER A 548 7.71 5.49 3.82
N LEU A 549 8.65 4.94 4.59
CA LEU A 549 10.08 5.08 4.35
C LEU A 549 10.72 3.72 4.02
N GLY A 550 11.55 3.68 2.99
CA GLY A 550 12.33 2.47 2.63
C GLY A 550 13.41 2.08 3.64
N SER A 551 13.56 2.85 4.73
CA SER A 551 14.28 2.44 5.95
C SER A 551 13.50 1.48 6.84
N GLY A 552 12.30 1.03 6.45
CA GLY A 552 11.48 0.16 7.30
C GLY A 552 10.86 0.88 8.49
N HIS A 553 10.52 2.16 8.30
CA HIS A 553 9.85 2.99 9.29
C HIS A 553 8.63 3.68 8.67
N LEU A 554 7.62 3.91 9.49
CA LEU A 554 6.63 4.97 9.27
C LEU A 554 7.20 6.26 9.87
N GLY A 555 7.42 7.27 9.03
CA GLY A 555 7.82 8.61 9.46
C GLY A 555 6.61 9.45 9.83
N GLU A 556 6.63 10.04 11.00
CA GLU A 556 5.68 11.05 11.48
C GLU A 556 6.38 12.42 11.42
N PHE A 557 5.72 13.43 10.83
CA PHE A 557 6.21 14.80 10.81
C PHE A 557 5.15 15.78 11.30
N ASP A 558 5.43 16.43 12.42
CA ASP A 558 4.59 17.46 13.02
C ASP A 558 5.28 18.82 12.93
N ARG A 559 4.81 19.66 12.00
CA ARG A 559 5.34 21.01 11.79
C ARG A 559 5.19 21.92 13.01
N SER A 560 4.23 21.65 13.91
CA SER A 560 4.01 22.49 15.11
C SER A 560 5.13 22.34 16.14
N LYS A 561 5.91 21.26 16.07
CA LYS A 561 7.08 21.03 16.93
C LYS A 561 8.30 21.85 16.50
N CYS A 562 8.30 22.43 15.31
CA CYS A 562 9.44 23.19 14.81
C CYS A 562 9.76 24.42 15.68
N GLU A 563 10.97 24.48 16.22
CA GLU A 563 11.48 25.56 17.08
C GLU A 563 12.19 26.66 16.27
N GLY A 564 12.79 26.28 15.13
CA GLY A 564 13.51 27.19 14.24
C GLY A 564 12.60 28.04 13.33
N PRO A 565 13.16 29.08 12.68
CA PRO A 565 12.42 29.82 11.67
C PRO A 565 12.07 28.92 10.47
N LEU A 566 10.84 29.07 9.96
CA LEU A 566 10.28 28.27 8.86
C LEU A 566 10.51 28.90 7.48
N ASN A 567 11.18 30.06 7.46
CA ASN A 567 11.63 30.77 6.28
C ASN A 567 13.00 31.42 6.56
N GLY A 568 13.58 32.07 5.56
CA GLY A 568 14.90 32.65 5.62
C GLY A 568 16.02 31.71 5.13
N PRO A 569 17.28 32.16 5.19
CA PRO A 569 18.40 31.53 4.48
C PRO A 569 18.80 30.15 5.04
N GLU A 570 18.38 29.82 6.26
CA GLU A 570 18.66 28.54 6.91
C GLU A 570 17.49 27.54 6.80
N ALA A 571 16.29 28.00 6.45
CA ALA A 571 15.08 27.18 6.32
C ALA A 571 15.03 26.41 4.99
N THR A 572 16.08 25.62 4.73
CA THR A 572 16.33 24.97 3.43
C THR A 572 16.17 23.45 3.46
N GLY A 573 15.53 22.90 4.50
CA GLY A 573 15.26 21.46 4.63
C GLY A 573 15.57 20.88 6.01
N ASP A 574 16.74 21.19 6.58
CA ASP A 574 17.25 20.51 7.78
C ASP A 574 16.94 21.25 9.10
N HIS A 575 16.13 22.31 9.03
CA HIS A 575 15.91 23.28 10.10
C HIS A 575 14.87 22.87 11.15
N CYS A 576 14.17 21.75 10.95
CA CYS A 576 13.17 21.22 11.89
C CYS A 576 13.35 19.71 12.13
N PRO A 577 14.49 19.27 12.68
CA PRO A 577 14.68 17.87 13.06
C PRO A 577 13.70 17.41 14.15
N GLU A 578 13.27 18.30 15.04
CA GLU A 578 12.34 18.06 16.14
C GLU A 578 10.91 17.73 15.69
N GLY A 579 10.56 18.05 14.44
CA GLY A 579 9.28 17.67 13.85
C GLY A 579 9.19 16.17 13.55
N TRP A 580 10.31 15.45 13.45
CA TRP A 580 10.36 14.06 13.01
C TRP A 580 10.28 13.06 14.16
N THR A 581 9.41 12.07 14.02
CA THR A 581 9.38 10.84 14.83
C THR A 581 9.36 9.63 13.89
N PHE A 582 10.03 8.54 14.29
CA PHE A 582 10.16 7.34 13.45
C PHE A 582 9.65 6.10 14.18
N HIS A 583 8.65 5.46 13.59
CA HIS A 583 8.03 4.25 14.09
C HIS A 583 8.55 3.07 13.26
N ARG A 584 9.38 2.22 13.86
CA ARG A 584 9.93 1.04 13.16
C ARG A 584 8.78 0.08 12.83
N TYR A 585 8.67 -0.33 11.57
CA TYR A 585 7.67 -1.32 11.17
C TYR A 585 7.92 -2.67 11.86
N PRO A 586 6.87 -3.50 12.01
CA PRO A 586 7.02 -4.89 12.44
C PRO A 586 8.01 -5.68 11.56
N GLY A 587 8.49 -6.81 12.07
CA GLY A 587 9.34 -7.74 11.33
C GLY A 587 10.85 -7.50 11.42
N PRO A 588 11.63 -8.37 10.76
CA PRO A 588 13.07 -8.42 10.82
C PRO A 588 13.72 -7.35 9.92
N GLY A 589 14.96 -7.00 10.23
CA GLY A 589 15.87 -6.33 9.31
C GLY A 589 16.66 -7.34 8.47
N PHE A 590 17.43 -6.84 7.50
CA PHE A 590 18.45 -7.65 6.83
C PHE A 590 19.52 -8.09 7.84
N PRO A 591 20.29 -9.17 7.58
CA PRO A 591 21.23 -9.71 8.56
C PRO A 591 22.30 -8.70 8.99
N GLN A 592 22.73 -7.82 8.08
CA GLN A 592 23.70 -6.76 8.34
C GLN A 592 23.08 -5.50 8.97
N ARG A 593 21.74 -5.40 9.05
CA ARG A 593 20.99 -4.24 9.56
C ARG A 593 19.78 -4.68 10.42
N PRO A 594 20.01 -5.44 11.51
CA PRO A 594 18.92 -6.01 12.31
C PRO A 594 18.04 -4.97 13.01
N ASP A 595 18.58 -3.77 13.27
CA ASP A 595 17.84 -2.68 13.93
C ASP A 595 16.78 -2.03 13.03
N PHE A 596 16.82 -2.28 11.71
CA PHE A 596 15.84 -1.78 10.74
C PHE A 596 14.77 -2.86 10.48
N SER A 597 13.69 -2.53 9.78
CA SER A 597 12.79 -3.54 9.19
C SER A 597 13.02 -3.60 7.68
N VAL A 598 12.88 -4.78 7.07
CA VAL A 598 12.88 -4.91 5.60
C VAL A 598 11.51 -4.57 5.00
N GLU A 599 10.48 -4.38 5.83
CA GLU A 599 9.15 -3.95 5.39
C GLU A 599 9.25 -2.70 4.50
N ALA A 600 8.57 -2.76 3.37
CA ALA A 600 8.70 -1.81 2.27
C ALA A 600 7.31 -1.38 1.81
N SER A 601 6.60 -0.68 2.70
CA SER A 601 5.25 -0.22 2.43
C SER A 601 5.24 0.83 1.32
N TYR A 602 4.43 0.60 0.28
CA TYR A 602 4.28 1.48 -0.86
C TYR A 602 3.66 2.84 -0.49
N TYR A 603 2.60 2.80 0.32
CA TYR A 603 1.82 3.98 0.70
C TYR A 603 1.46 3.96 2.19
N SER A 604 1.28 5.15 2.74
CA SER A 604 0.68 5.38 4.06
C SER A 604 -0.59 6.20 3.86
N TRP A 605 -1.69 5.77 4.47
CA TRP A 605 -3.01 6.39 4.41
C TRP A 605 -3.50 6.63 5.84
N VAL A 606 -4.22 7.73 6.10
CA VAL A 606 -4.73 8.06 7.43
C VAL A 606 -6.25 7.90 7.48
N ASP A 607 -6.74 7.09 8.42
CA ASP A 607 -8.17 6.95 8.69
C ASP A 607 -8.73 8.17 9.44
N GLN A 608 -8.93 9.26 8.73
CA GLN A 608 -9.40 10.52 9.31
C GLN A 608 -10.80 10.43 9.94
N ARG A 609 -11.59 9.40 9.60
CA ARG A 609 -13.03 9.30 9.89
C ARG A 609 -13.43 7.99 10.59
N ASN A 610 -12.45 7.21 11.07
CA ASN A 610 -12.67 5.93 11.73
C ASN A 610 -13.46 4.93 10.87
N SER A 611 -13.22 4.93 9.56
CA SER A 611 -13.82 3.99 8.62
C SER A 611 -13.38 2.54 8.84
N ALA A 612 -12.21 2.29 9.46
CA ALA A 612 -11.73 0.97 9.84
C ALA A 612 -12.27 0.48 11.20
N GLY A 613 -12.80 1.37 12.03
CA GLY A 613 -13.23 1.04 13.40
C GLY A 613 -12.11 1.03 14.45
N LEU A 614 -10.88 1.45 14.09
CA LEU A 614 -9.71 1.49 14.98
C LEU A 614 -9.48 2.85 15.67
N GLY A 615 -10.24 3.88 15.29
CA GLY A 615 -10.09 5.26 15.79
C GLY A 615 -10.04 6.29 14.68
N GLU A 616 -10.23 7.56 15.02
CA GLU A 616 -9.98 8.67 14.09
C GLU A 616 -8.48 8.99 14.03
N ASN A 617 -8.01 9.43 12.87
CA ASN A 617 -6.61 9.80 12.59
C ASN A 617 -5.59 8.66 12.75
N VAL A 618 -6.03 7.40 12.65
CA VAL A 618 -5.11 6.25 12.71
C VAL A 618 -4.34 6.15 11.39
N PRO A 619 -2.99 6.24 11.39
CA PRO A 619 -2.20 6.02 10.19
C PRO A 619 -2.06 4.51 9.91
N ILE A 620 -2.21 4.14 8.65
CA ILE A 620 -2.19 2.76 8.15
C ILE A 620 -1.27 2.69 6.94
N SER A 621 -0.41 1.66 6.84
CA SER A 621 0.51 1.46 5.70
C SER A 621 0.31 0.10 5.03
N THR A 622 0.62 0.01 3.74
CA THR A 622 0.29 -1.14 2.87
C THR A 622 1.01 -2.46 3.16
N ALA A 623 1.95 -2.50 4.13
CA ALA A 623 2.61 -3.71 4.65
C ALA A 623 2.98 -4.78 3.60
N ASN A 624 3.61 -4.36 2.51
CA ASN A 624 3.72 -5.12 1.26
C ASN A 624 4.46 -6.44 1.38
N LEU A 625 5.35 -6.61 2.36
CA LEU A 625 6.05 -7.88 2.58
C LEU A 625 5.40 -8.75 3.65
N TYR A 626 4.37 -8.23 4.33
CA TYR A 626 3.66 -8.88 5.43
C TYR A 626 2.31 -9.47 5.06
N ASP A 627 1.95 -9.43 3.77
CA ASP A 627 0.68 -9.89 3.21
C ASP A 627 -0.53 -9.24 3.91
N GLY A 628 -0.51 -7.91 4.13
CA GLY A 628 -1.61 -7.23 4.83
C GLY A 628 -1.49 -5.72 4.82
N VAL A 629 -1.99 -5.07 5.88
CA VAL A 629 -1.76 -3.64 6.18
C VAL A 629 -1.43 -3.45 7.67
N HIS A 630 -0.62 -2.44 8.01
CA HIS A 630 -0.23 -2.10 9.39
C HIS A 630 -0.90 -0.80 9.84
N ALA A 631 -1.72 -0.85 10.88
CA ALA A 631 -2.24 0.32 11.56
C ALA A 631 -1.42 0.62 12.82
N LEU A 632 -1.10 1.89 13.08
CA LEU A 632 -0.48 2.31 14.34
C LEU A 632 -1.58 2.88 15.24
N VAL A 633 -2.00 2.11 16.25
CA VAL A 633 -3.08 2.46 17.18
C VAL A 633 -2.47 2.65 18.55
N ASP A 634 -2.58 3.85 19.11
CA ASP A 634 -2.00 4.18 20.44
C ASP A 634 -0.52 3.79 20.57
N ASP A 635 0.28 4.10 19.54
CA ASP A 635 1.70 3.74 19.40
C ASP A 635 2.01 2.23 19.33
N GLU A 636 0.99 1.37 19.20
CA GLU A 636 1.13 -0.07 19.00
C GLU A 636 0.69 -0.52 17.59
N TRP A 637 1.40 -1.48 17.02
CA TRP A 637 1.09 -2.01 15.69
C TRP A 637 -0.06 -3.02 15.75
N VAL A 638 -1.06 -2.82 14.90
CA VAL A 638 -2.10 -3.80 14.57
C VAL A 638 -1.92 -4.21 13.11
N THR A 639 -1.62 -5.49 12.87
CA THR A 639 -1.46 -6.04 11.52
C THR A 639 -2.74 -6.70 11.04
N MET A 640 -3.33 -6.14 9.99
CA MET A 640 -4.48 -6.73 9.32
C MET A 640 -4.01 -7.61 8.16
N ARG A 641 -3.80 -8.90 8.45
CA ARG A 641 -3.22 -9.87 7.52
C ARG A 641 -4.27 -10.52 6.61
N ILE A 642 -3.93 -10.62 5.33
CA ILE A 642 -4.64 -11.38 4.30
C ILE A 642 -3.79 -12.63 3.97
N PRO A 643 -4.00 -13.76 4.67
CA PRO A 643 -3.11 -14.92 4.60
C PRO A 643 -3.32 -15.77 3.34
N TYR A 644 -4.30 -15.43 2.50
CA TYR A 644 -4.72 -16.26 1.38
C TYR A 644 -5.45 -15.44 0.29
N PRO A 645 -5.05 -15.57 -1.00
CA PRO A 645 -3.81 -16.21 -1.45
C PRO A 645 -2.55 -15.53 -0.85
N LEU A 646 -1.41 -16.23 -0.81
CA LEU A 646 -0.14 -15.59 -0.42
C LEU A 646 0.36 -14.74 -1.58
N GLY A 647 1.20 -13.76 -1.25
CA GLY A 647 1.64 -12.75 -2.22
C GLY A 647 0.72 -11.53 -2.23
N PHE A 648 0.02 -11.25 -1.13
CA PHE A 648 -0.84 -10.08 -1.06
C PHE A 648 0.02 -8.81 -1.01
N TYR A 649 -0.16 -7.96 -2.02
CA TYR A 649 0.64 -6.75 -2.19
C TYR A 649 -0.28 -5.58 -2.53
N SER A 650 -0.27 -4.51 -1.73
CA SER A 650 -1.11 -3.34 -1.98
C SER A 650 -0.31 -2.10 -2.34
N LYS A 651 -0.88 -1.23 -3.20
CA LYS A 651 -0.32 0.09 -3.52
C LYS A 651 -1.14 1.24 -2.99
N GLY A 652 -2.38 0.97 -2.59
CA GLY A 652 -3.34 1.95 -2.13
C GLY A 652 -4.59 1.24 -1.63
N PHE A 653 -5.33 1.94 -0.78
CA PHE A 653 -6.59 1.45 -0.23
C PHE A 653 -7.44 2.63 0.22
N ASP A 654 -8.70 2.33 0.50
CA ASP A 654 -9.71 3.31 0.89
C ASP A 654 -10.56 2.78 2.05
N GLY A 655 -11.23 3.68 2.76
CA GLY A 655 -12.06 3.36 3.90
C GLY A 655 -13.49 3.83 3.73
N ARG A 656 -14.46 2.93 3.90
CA ARG A 656 -15.88 3.20 3.69
C ARG A 656 -16.72 2.92 4.93
N ILE A 657 -17.75 3.75 5.14
CA ILE A 657 -18.78 3.55 6.15
C ILE A 657 -20.10 3.30 5.42
N ASP A 658 -20.54 2.04 5.44
CA ASP A 658 -21.80 1.60 4.85
C ASP A 658 -23.00 1.87 5.77
N ASP A 659 -22.85 1.62 7.06
CA ASP A 659 -23.84 2.01 8.08
C ASP A 659 -23.14 2.38 9.39
N PRO A 660 -23.14 3.67 9.79
CA PRO A 660 -22.49 4.10 11.02
C PRO A 660 -23.11 3.49 12.30
N ASN A 661 -24.32 2.93 12.22
CA ASN A 661 -25.04 2.31 13.34
C ASN A 661 -24.88 0.79 13.41
N ALA A 662 -24.32 0.14 12.38
CA ALA A 662 -24.13 -1.32 12.33
C ALA A 662 -22.89 -1.81 13.09
N GLY A 663 -22.21 -0.93 13.85
CA GLY A 663 -20.98 -1.26 14.54
C GLY A 663 -19.85 -1.56 13.54
N TRP A 664 -19.12 -2.66 13.76
CA TRP A 664 -18.01 -3.06 12.89
C TRP A 664 -18.50 -3.51 11.50
N LYS A 665 -19.72 -4.07 11.39
CA LYS A 665 -20.27 -4.57 10.10
C LYS A 665 -20.52 -3.46 9.07
N GLY A 666 -20.70 -2.21 9.53
CA GLY A 666 -20.94 -1.07 8.65
C GLY A 666 -19.67 -0.26 8.34
N ARG A 667 -18.49 -0.78 8.68
CA ARG A 667 -17.19 -0.11 8.56
C ARG A 667 -16.22 -1.07 7.89
N GLY A 668 -15.38 -0.58 6.98
CA GLY A 668 -14.43 -1.45 6.30
C GLY A 668 -13.35 -0.72 5.53
N LEU A 669 -12.24 -1.42 5.35
CA LEU A 669 -11.17 -1.05 4.43
C LEU A 669 -11.30 -1.86 3.14
N TRP A 670 -11.06 -1.19 2.02
CA TRP A 670 -11.02 -1.77 0.69
C TRP A 670 -9.61 -1.65 0.15
N VAL A 671 -8.94 -2.78 -0.03
CA VAL A 671 -7.52 -2.84 -0.35
C VAL A 671 -7.35 -3.58 -1.67
N SER A 672 -6.71 -2.96 -2.66
CA SER A 672 -6.37 -3.65 -3.91
C SER A 672 -5.17 -4.57 -3.72
N GLU A 673 -5.18 -5.71 -4.41
CA GLU A 673 -3.98 -6.44 -4.78
C GLU A 673 -3.42 -5.76 -6.05
N GLY A 674 -2.25 -5.14 -5.92
CA GLY A 674 -1.67 -4.24 -6.93
C GLY A 674 -0.28 -4.64 -7.40
N ASP A 675 0.14 -5.88 -7.15
CA ASP A 675 1.35 -6.44 -7.74
C ASP A 675 1.25 -6.36 -9.27
N ARG A 676 2.31 -5.89 -9.94
CA ARG A 676 2.32 -5.83 -11.42
C ARG A 676 2.36 -7.21 -12.09
N THR A 677 2.43 -8.27 -11.30
CA THR A 677 2.55 -9.66 -11.72
C THR A 677 1.55 -10.57 -10.97
N PRO A 678 0.23 -10.34 -11.11
CA PRO A 678 -0.80 -11.04 -10.33
C PRO A 678 -0.80 -12.57 -10.53
N TRP A 679 -0.28 -13.05 -11.67
CA TRP A 679 -0.09 -14.49 -11.94
C TRP A 679 1.00 -15.16 -11.07
N LEU A 680 1.69 -14.40 -10.22
CA LEU A 680 2.69 -14.92 -9.28
C LEU A 680 2.15 -15.22 -7.88
N MET A 681 0.89 -14.88 -7.60
CA MET A 681 0.22 -15.22 -6.34
C MET A 681 0.19 -16.72 -6.08
N GLU A 682 0.34 -17.12 -4.81
CA GLU A 682 0.41 -18.52 -4.41
C GLU A 682 -0.92 -18.95 -3.79
N ARG A 683 -1.59 -19.90 -4.46
CA ARG A 683 -2.82 -20.52 -3.95
C ARG A 683 -2.48 -21.77 -3.12
N ALA A 684 -3.43 -22.20 -2.28
CA ALA A 684 -3.31 -23.43 -1.51
C ALA A 684 -3.18 -24.62 -2.47
N VAL A 685 -2.35 -25.59 -2.09
CA VAL A 685 -2.02 -26.78 -2.89
C VAL A 685 -3.10 -27.85 -2.78
#